data_AF-A0A4Q4ZTF0-F1
#
_entry.id   AF-A0A4Q4ZTF0-F1
#
_cell.length_a   1.000
_cell.length_b   1.000
_cell.length_c   1.000
_cell.angle_alpha   90.00
_cell.angle_beta   90.00
_cell.angle_gamma   90.00
#
_symmetry.space_group_name_H-M   'P 1'
#
loop_
_entity.id
_entity.type
_entity.pdbx_description
1 polymer ?
#
loop_
_entity_poly.entity_id
_entity_poly.type
_entity_poly.pdbx_seq_one_letter_code
_entity_poly.pdbx_strand_id
1 'polypeptide(L)'
;MEFGTVSQTPGLRDLLKGRPGPAGKMDGRQSSQSLGVQSPDNSSRSSFSSVRENDSDLVQAFTSTKVSSYARHSEEAVEDQPSPPTEMSTTVTQFLPPVTQPQSRLHGCWLPAVAADGFKGWKQIDVKGKIASKSYGDLQALRVVWSPPATPPSRPKDSGRAAPGQAPIERLPLELLDPIIDLLVLDVPPNGLSARNVDLMSLLLTSKTLHTATLNALYRNITIPHSRIFRKFLTHVLANKELGTIVRRIDFSHFNPMTLFSTASERATTRNLTPESLLQCLELTPYLREFLAQEYIDDEMNVDVLRKLFFGLERLEAIDFCGCSSTKFRESFEAVIKMDWPDRLLLSRVSLHRCITLPASVFETLLPRMENLTHLDVTGTRITDEALQSIPHTARITHLNLSKCKLLSADVVIDFLANHPAVKSLVYLNLAEDARSHQLFDEADVSRLLPILPPTLRSLSLTGSVMESSHIDLLRPLTKHLEELALGRRLKIRDIHRLFVPDEPDTDAMDTDENPAESWVPHTLKYLDLSDYTAAELQLSELFSSTCSITSWHSAPLEVLEVPDTLYGLLSKSRTVQQSGWSVTEFGSRAWLVRQQSRDRQPGDGPRDSGLRGWKMGASFWGMRKVPVAVTEVGGMYGSYMFKRKL
;
A
#
# COMPACT_ATOMS: atom_id res chain seq x y z
N MET A 1 -50.80 -0.14 -61.81
CA MET A 1 -50.58 -0.88 -63.08
C MET A 1 -49.39 -1.79 -62.87
N GLU A 2 -49.53 -3.05 -63.29
CA GLU A 2 -48.49 -4.03 -63.65
C GLU A 2 -47.32 -4.40 -62.70
N PHE A 3 -46.74 -5.56 -63.03
CA PHE A 3 -45.62 -6.28 -62.40
C PHE A 3 -44.27 -5.65 -62.84
N GLY A 4 -43.07 -5.98 -62.32
CA GLY A 4 -42.63 -6.92 -61.28
C GLY A 4 -41.37 -7.73 -61.69
N THR A 5 -40.46 -8.03 -60.75
CA THR A 5 -39.30 -8.99 -60.87
C THR A 5 -38.14 -8.59 -61.83
N VAL A 6 -36.89 -9.14 -61.86
CA VAL A 6 -35.96 -9.84 -60.93
C VAL A 6 -34.53 -9.91 -61.58
N SER A 7 -33.43 -9.97 -60.79
CA SER A 7 -32.06 -10.43 -61.18
C SER A 7 -31.22 -9.56 -62.17
N GLN A 8 -29.90 -9.71 -62.40
CA GLN A 8 -28.79 -10.43 -61.70
C GLN A 8 -27.40 -9.79 -62.00
N THR A 9 -26.33 -10.28 -61.37
CA THR A 9 -24.91 -9.90 -61.59
C THR A 9 -24.28 -10.56 -62.83
N PRO A 10 -23.11 -10.07 -63.31
CA PRO A 10 -21.88 -10.89 -63.22
C PRO A 10 -20.56 -10.08 -63.08
N GLY A 11 -19.41 -10.77 -63.04
CA GLY A 11 -18.07 -10.19 -63.29
C GLY A 11 -16.92 -11.20 -63.14
N LEU A 12 -15.78 -11.02 -63.86
CA LEU A 12 -14.50 -11.69 -63.57
C LEU A 12 -13.25 -11.09 -64.29
N ARG A 13 -12.18 -10.90 -63.51
CA ARG A 13 -10.70 -10.94 -63.73
C ARG A 13 -9.96 -10.84 -65.10
N ASP A 14 -8.89 -10.02 -65.06
CA ASP A 14 -7.47 -10.18 -65.52
C ASP A 14 -7.04 -10.40 -66.99
N LEU A 15 -6.07 -9.58 -67.49
CA LEU A 15 -4.73 -10.02 -68.03
C LEU A 15 -3.80 -8.94 -68.68
N LEU A 16 -2.58 -8.79 -68.12
CA LEU A 16 -1.23 -8.45 -68.64
C LEU A 16 -0.93 -7.69 -69.98
N LYS A 17 -0.02 -6.68 -69.90
CA LYS A 17 1.17 -6.35 -70.76
C LYS A 17 1.82 -5.02 -70.29
N GLY A 18 3.09 -4.64 -70.50
CA GLY A 18 4.27 -5.29 -71.13
C GLY A 18 5.58 -4.46 -70.94
N ARG A 19 6.76 -5.04 -71.23
CA ARG A 19 8.14 -4.45 -71.15
C ARG A 19 8.62 -3.95 -72.55
N PRO A 20 9.76 -3.23 -72.77
CA PRO A 20 11.14 -3.57 -72.33
C PRO A 20 12.13 -2.37 -72.12
N GLY A 21 13.45 -2.66 -72.05
CA GLY A 21 14.57 -1.71 -72.13
C GLY A 21 15.68 -2.23 -73.08
N PRO A 22 16.93 -1.75 -73.00
CA PRO A 22 18.10 -2.62 -73.29
C PRO A 22 19.26 -2.48 -72.28
N ALA A 23 20.37 -3.21 -72.49
CA ALA A 23 21.43 -3.45 -71.47
C ALA A 23 22.85 -3.63 -72.07
N GLY A 24 23.87 -3.81 -71.21
CA GLY A 24 25.27 -4.09 -71.60
C GLY A 24 26.11 -4.88 -70.57
N LYS A 25 26.53 -6.09 -70.99
CA LYS A 25 27.72 -6.94 -70.68
C LYS A 25 28.90 -6.31 -69.90
N MET A 26 29.86 -6.99 -69.22
CA MET A 26 30.23 -8.41 -68.88
C MET A 26 31.52 -8.34 -67.99
N ASP A 27 32.08 -9.33 -67.27
CA ASP A 27 31.73 -10.68 -66.72
C ASP A 27 32.81 -11.03 -65.63
N GLY A 28 32.82 -12.23 -65.01
CA GLY A 28 34.07 -12.82 -64.45
C GLY A 28 34.10 -13.40 -63.01
N ARG A 29 33.80 -14.70 -62.87
CA ARG A 29 34.33 -15.73 -61.91
C ARG A 29 34.39 -15.50 -60.36
N GLN A 30 33.71 -16.42 -59.67
CA GLN A 30 34.16 -17.22 -58.50
C GLN A 30 34.66 -16.54 -57.21
N SER A 31 33.86 -16.61 -56.14
CA SER A 31 34.08 -17.56 -55.03
C SER A 31 32.93 -17.53 -54.00
N SER A 32 32.95 -18.43 -53.02
CA SER A 32 31.86 -18.74 -52.09
C SER A 32 31.76 -17.80 -50.88
N GLN A 33 30.54 -17.38 -50.52
CA GLN A 33 29.97 -17.55 -49.17
C GLN A 33 28.47 -17.20 -49.17
N SER A 34 27.69 -17.81 -48.26
CA SER A 34 26.23 -17.74 -48.25
C SER A 34 25.65 -17.01 -47.04
N LEU A 35 24.88 -15.95 -47.30
CA LEU A 35 23.75 -15.45 -46.51
C LEU A 35 23.85 -15.57 -44.97
N GLY A 36 24.42 -14.54 -44.33
CA GLY A 36 24.18 -14.28 -42.91
C GLY A 36 22.88 -13.50 -42.69
N VAL A 37 22.01 -13.96 -41.79
CA VAL A 37 20.88 -13.18 -41.24
C VAL A 37 21.30 -12.63 -39.88
N GLN A 38 21.05 -11.34 -39.65
CA GLN A 38 21.51 -10.63 -38.44
C GLN A 38 20.58 -10.86 -37.26
N SER A 39 21.17 -11.08 -36.08
CA SER A 39 20.48 -11.03 -34.78
C SER A 39 20.83 -9.72 -34.06
N PRO A 40 19.87 -9.04 -33.40
CA PRO A 40 20.16 -7.90 -32.54
C PRO A 40 20.61 -8.37 -31.14
N ASP A 41 21.64 -7.72 -30.60
CA ASP A 41 22.32 -8.15 -29.38
C ASP A 41 21.69 -7.65 -28.06
N ASN A 42 21.77 -8.51 -27.04
CA ASN A 42 21.93 -8.22 -25.61
C ASN A 42 21.16 -7.04 -24.97
N SER A 43 20.01 -7.35 -24.37
CA SER A 43 19.59 -6.73 -23.11
C SER A 43 20.15 -7.53 -21.92
N SER A 44 20.65 -6.84 -20.89
CA SER A 44 21.35 -7.46 -19.76
C SER A 44 20.39 -8.20 -18.81
N ARG A 45 20.49 -9.53 -18.77
CA ARG A 45 19.75 -10.39 -17.83
C ARG A 45 20.24 -10.19 -16.39
N SER A 46 19.37 -9.67 -15.51
CA SER A 46 19.57 -9.66 -14.06
C SER A 46 18.97 -10.92 -13.41
N SER A 47 19.80 -11.93 -13.15
CA SER A 47 19.38 -13.15 -12.46
C SER A 47 19.02 -12.87 -10.99
N PHE A 48 17.75 -13.05 -10.63
CA PHE A 48 17.27 -12.85 -9.26
C PHE A 48 17.53 -14.05 -8.34
N SER A 49 17.74 -13.75 -7.05
CA SER A 49 18.10 -14.76 -6.04
C SER A 49 16.92 -15.63 -5.61
N SER A 50 17.17 -16.90 -5.30
CA SER A 50 16.15 -17.76 -4.68
C SER A 50 15.99 -17.42 -3.21
N VAL A 51 14.80 -16.93 -2.84
CA VAL A 51 14.35 -16.92 -1.45
C VAL A 51 14.16 -18.37 -1.02
N ARG A 52 14.85 -18.79 0.05
CA ARG A 52 14.60 -20.10 0.67
C ARG A 52 13.75 -19.86 1.91
N GLU A 53 12.44 -19.83 1.71
CA GLU A 53 11.48 -19.95 2.80
C GLU A 53 11.73 -21.27 3.55
N ASN A 54 11.62 -21.23 4.87
CA ASN A 54 11.67 -22.40 5.73
C ASN A 54 10.26 -22.63 6.31
N ASP A 55 9.75 -23.87 6.24
CA ASP A 55 8.33 -24.14 6.54
C ASP A 55 8.03 -24.29 8.05
N SER A 56 9.03 -24.06 8.92
CA SER A 56 8.87 -24.04 10.38
C SER A 56 8.79 -22.65 11.00
N ASP A 57 8.95 -21.59 10.21
CA ASP A 57 9.12 -20.23 10.73
C ASP A 57 7.76 -19.52 10.93
N LEU A 58 7.71 -18.54 11.84
CA LEU A 58 6.48 -17.82 12.20
C LEU A 58 5.93 -16.98 11.05
N VAL A 59 4.63 -16.67 11.11
CA VAL A 59 3.99 -15.74 10.16
C VAL A 59 4.72 -14.38 10.19
N GLN A 60 4.96 -13.82 9.00
CA GLN A 60 5.80 -12.63 8.75
C GLN A 60 7.32 -12.79 9.05
N ALA A 61 7.83 -14.00 9.30
CA ALA A 61 9.28 -14.26 9.42
C ALA A 61 9.92 -14.53 8.04
N PHE A 62 10.81 -13.63 7.59
CA PHE A 62 11.54 -13.76 6.31
C PHE A 62 13.04 -13.98 6.57
N THR A 63 13.39 -15.09 7.23
CA THR A 63 14.71 -15.32 7.85
C THR A 63 15.86 -15.65 6.88
N SER A 64 15.58 -15.96 5.60
CA SER A 64 16.52 -16.67 4.73
C SER A 64 16.48 -16.20 3.26
N THR A 65 17.35 -15.22 2.96
CA THR A 65 17.81 -14.93 1.59
C THR A 65 19.29 -15.28 1.50
N LYS A 66 19.65 -16.34 0.78
CA LYS A 66 21.07 -16.70 0.58
C LYS A 66 21.73 -15.72 -0.38
N VAL A 67 22.46 -14.74 0.16
CA VAL A 67 23.42 -13.94 -0.60
C VAL A 67 24.54 -14.86 -1.08
N SER A 68 24.53 -15.22 -2.37
CA SER A 68 25.63 -15.94 -2.99
C SER A 68 26.79 -14.96 -3.22
N SER A 69 27.80 -15.01 -2.36
CA SER A 69 29.01 -14.21 -2.51
C SER A 69 29.81 -14.69 -3.73
N TYR A 70 29.85 -13.88 -4.79
CA TYR A 70 30.68 -14.13 -5.97
C TYR A 70 32.17 -13.96 -5.67
N ALA A 71 32.77 -14.95 -5.00
CA ALA A 71 34.16 -15.28 -5.23
C ALA A 71 34.27 -15.95 -6.61
N ARG A 72 35.22 -15.51 -7.44
CA ARG A 72 35.39 -16.06 -8.80
C ARG A 72 35.82 -17.53 -8.71
N HIS A 73 35.20 -18.39 -9.51
CA HIS A 73 35.91 -19.24 -10.49
C HIS A 73 34.90 -19.75 -11.54
N SER A 74 35.41 -20.08 -12.72
CA SER A 74 34.64 -20.58 -13.87
C SER A 74 34.49 -22.09 -13.82
N GLU A 75 33.39 -22.64 -14.31
CA GLU A 75 33.37 -23.92 -15.03
C GLU A 75 32.10 -24.03 -15.90
N GLU A 76 32.10 -24.99 -16.83
CA GLU A 76 31.30 -24.93 -18.05
C GLU A 76 29.95 -25.68 -17.93
N ALA A 77 29.02 -25.36 -18.83
CA ALA A 77 27.71 -26.00 -18.90
C ALA A 77 27.73 -27.22 -19.82
N VAL A 78 26.94 -28.24 -19.46
CA VAL A 78 26.63 -29.40 -20.33
C VAL A 78 25.10 -29.49 -20.42
N GLU A 79 24.58 -29.58 -21.64
CA GLU A 79 23.16 -29.82 -21.92
C GLU A 79 22.83 -31.31 -21.78
N ASP A 80 21.56 -31.65 -21.53
CA ASP A 80 21.10 -33.04 -21.69
C ASP A 80 19.63 -33.11 -22.14
N GLN A 81 19.27 -34.20 -22.84
CA GLN A 81 17.94 -34.44 -23.40
C GLN A 81 17.45 -35.89 -23.12
N PRO A 82 16.16 -36.22 -23.35
CA PRO A 82 15.45 -37.15 -22.45
C PRO A 82 15.71 -38.66 -22.64
N SER A 83 15.43 -39.40 -21.57
CA SER A 83 15.79 -40.80 -21.33
C SER A 83 14.84 -41.86 -21.92
N PRO A 84 15.35 -43.08 -22.17
CA PRO A 84 14.58 -44.34 -22.14
C PRO A 84 14.97 -45.26 -20.94
N PRO A 85 14.22 -46.36 -20.65
CA PRO A 85 14.28 -47.03 -19.33
C PRO A 85 14.71 -48.53 -19.29
N THR A 86 14.96 -49.03 -18.06
CA THR A 86 14.97 -50.46 -17.62
C THR A 86 16.13 -51.36 -18.14
N GLU A 87 16.67 -52.38 -17.41
CA GLU A 87 16.36 -53.01 -16.10
C GLU A 87 17.65 -53.25 -15.24
N MET A 88 17.45 -53.67 -13.97
CA MET A 88 18.27 -54.59 -13.12
C MET A 88 19.79 -54.79 -13.39
N SER A 89 20.72 -54.85 -12.42
CA SER A 89 20.71 -54.74 -10.93
C SER A 89 22.20 -54.84 -10.45
N THR A 90 22.70 -54.75 -9.20
CA THR A 90 22.13 -54.73 -7.82
C THR A 90 23.12 -54.06 -6.83
N THR A 91 22.64 -53.26 -5.87
CA THR A 91 23.22 -53.17 -4.49
C THR A 91 22.23 -52.49 -3.54
N VAL A 92 22.43 -52.58 -2.22
CA VAL A 92 21.35 -52.39 -1.22
C VAL A 92 21.63 -51.25 -0.22
N THR A 93 20.66 -50.33 -0.12
CA THR A 93 20.26 -49.67 1.14
C THR A 93 18.75 -49.38 1.09
N GLN A 94 18.01 -49.82 2.11
CA GLN A 94 16.58 -49.49 2.28
C GLN A 94 16.40 -48.54 3.48
N PHE A 95 15.48 -47.59 3.35
CA PHE A 95 15.02 -46.75 4.45
C PHE A 95 13.59 -47.18 4.83
N LEU A 96 13.33 -47.34 6.13
CA LEU A 96 12.03 -47.71 6.68
C LEU A 96 11.61 -46.70 7.76
N PRO A 97 10.39 -46.12 7.70
CA PRO A 97 9.91 -45.18 8.71
C PRO A 97 9.53 -45.91 10.02
N PRO A 98 9.60 -45.21 11.18
CA PRO A 98 9.29 -45.81 12.47
C PRO A 98 7.78 -46.07 12.65
N VAL A 99 7.42 -47.31 12.98
CA VAL A 99 6.03 -47.72 13.27
C VAL A 99 5.67 -47.39 14.71
N THR A 100 4.73 -46.46 14.93
CA THR A 100 4.15 -46.17 16.25
C THR A 100 3.04 -47.18 16.58
N GLN A 101 3.21 -47.96 17.65
CA GLN A 101 2.21 -48.98 18.01
C GLN A 101 0.97 -48.39 18.69
N PRO A 102 -0.25 -48.64 18.19
CA PRO A 102 -1.50 -48.00 18.66
C PRO A 102 -2.08 -48.57 19.98
N GLN A 103 -1.28 -49.28 20.79
CA GLN A 103 -1.69 -49.84 22.09
C GLN A 103 -0.71 -49.56 23.25
N SER A 104 0.25 -48.65 23.06
CA SER A 104 1.20 -48.30 24.12
C SER A 104 0.52 -47.54 25.27
N ARG A 105 0.55 -48.10 26.49
CA ARG A 105 -0.02 -47.49 27.71
C ARG A 105 0.86 -46.37 28.31
N LEU A 106 1.61 -45.64 27.49
CA LEU A 106 2.45 -44.50 27.94
C LEU A 106 1.66 -43.17 27.97
N HIS A 107 0.46 -43.21 28.55
CA HIS A 107 -0.15 -42.02 29.14
C HIS A 107 0.33 -41.90 30.59
N GLY A 108 0.90 -40.73 30.95
CA GLY A 108 1.11 -40.34 32.34
C GLY A 108 2.38 -40.88 33.00
N CYS A 109 3.51 -40.23 32.75
CA CYS A 109 4.55 -40.10 33.77
C CYS A 109 4.23 -38.86 34.62
N TRP A 110 3.60 -39.08 35.78
CA TRP A 110 3.49 -38.07 36.84
C TRP A 110 4.87 -37.50 37.20
N LEU A 111 4.92 -36.22 37.59
CA LEU A 111 6.01 -35.73 38.43
C LEU A 111 5.76 -36.20 39.87
N PRO A 112 6.69 -36.91 40.52
CA PRO A 112 6.68 -37.03 41.98
C PRO A 112 6.92 -35.65 42.59
N ALA A 113 6.04 -35.20 43.50
CA ALA A 113 6.07 -33.87 44.11
C ALA A 113 7.17 -33.71 45.19
N VAL A 114 8.38 -34.23 44.92
CA VAL A 114 9.57 -34.19 45.79
C VAL A 114 10.82 -33.74 45.00
N ALA A 115 10.61 -33.15 43.81
CA ALA A 115 11.65 -32.56 42.97
C ALA A 115 11.71 -31.02 43.05
N ALA A 116 11.01 -30.42 44.02
CA ALA A 116 11.32 -29.07 44.48
C ALA A 116 12.69 -29.11 45.20
N ASP A 117 13.53 -28.09 44.95
CA ASP A 117 14.85 -27.89 45.54
C ASP A 117 15.88 -29.03 45.40
N GLY A 118 16.62 -29.03 44.28
CA GLY A 118 18.00 -29.55 44.29
C GLY A 118 18.59 -30.03 42.97
N PHE A 119 17.79 -30.59 42.06
CA PHE A 119 18.34 -31.39 40.96
C PHE A 119 18.97 -30.57 39.82
N LYS A 120 20.29 -30.33 39.89
CA LYS A 120 21.06 -29.56 38.88
C LYS A 120 21.61 -30.37 37.69
N GLY A 121 20.99 -31.52 37.40
CA GLY A 121 21.17 -32.23 36.13
C GLY A 121 22.49 -32.97 35.91
N TRP A 122 22.54 -33.75 34.84
CA TRP A 122 23.56 -34.77 34.59
C TRP A 122 24.92 -34.22 34.10
N LYS A 123 25.11 -32.90 34.04
CA LYS A 123 26.30 -32.25 33.43
C LYS A 123 27.51 -32.07 34.38
N GLN A 124 27.46 -32.60 35.60
CA GLN A 124 28.56 -32.52 36.58
C GLN A 124 29.09 -33.89 37.05
N ILE A 125 28.71 -34.99 36.39
CA ILE A 125 29.32 -36.30 36.62
C ILE A 125 30.53 -36.43 35.70
N ASP A 126 31.73 -36.13 36.20
CA ASP A 126 32.99 -36.13 35.43
C ASP A 126 33.52 -37.57 35.20
N VAL A 127 32.83 -38.35 34.36
CA VAL A 127 33.13 -39.77 34.10
C VAL A 127 34.39 -39.94 33.23
N LYS A 128 35.56 -39.74 33.83
CA LYS A 128 36.86 -39.94 33.20
C LYS A 128 37.34 -41.39 33.28
N GLY A 129 36.97 -42.18 32.26
CA GLY A 129 37.81 -43.28 31.78
C GLY A 129 37.36 -44.72 32.10
N LYS A 130 37.31 -45.52 31.01
CA LYS A 130 37.40 -46.98 30.89
C LYS A 130 36.65 -47.91 31.88
N ILE A 131 35.89 -48.82 31.28
CA ILE A 131 35.17 -49.94 31.92
C ILE A 131 36.17 -50.91 32.58
N ALA A 132 36.07 -51.12 33.90
CA ALA A 132 36.64 -52.29 34.58
C ALA A 132 35.96 -52.61 35.92
N SER A 133 35.81 -53.91 36.21
CA SER A 133 35.54 -54.53 37.52
C SER A 133 34.20 -54.27 38.23
N LYS A 134 33.64 -55.35 38.80
CA LYS A 134 32.55 -55.31 39.80
C LYS A 134 33.18 -55.49 41.18
N SER A 135 33.14 -54.46 42.03
CA SER A 135 33.39 -54.63 43.47
C SER A 135 32.43 -53.76 44.28
N TYR A 136 32.06 -54.20 45.50
CA TYR A 136 31.00 -53.58 46.30
C TYR A 136 31.47 -52.37 47.14
N GLY A 137 32.69 -51.86 46.89
CA GLY A 137 33.35 -50.84 47.73
C GLY A 137 32.88 -49.39 47.50
N ASP A 138 32.66 -48.99 46.25
CA ASP A 138 32.49 -47.57 45.88
C ASP A 138 31.17 -46.93 46.37
N LEU A 139 30.24 -47.73 46.91
CA LEU A 139 29.01 -47.22 47.52
C LEU A 139 29.26 -46.28 48.72
N GLN A 140 30.45 -46.30 49.34
CA GLN A 140 30.79 -45.32 50.38
C GLN A 140 31.09 -43.92 49.82
N ALA A 141 31.52 -43.77 48.55
CA ALA A 141 31.71 -42.46 47.93
C ALA A 141 30.37 -41.72 47.73
N LEU A 142 29.26 -42.45 47.54
CA LEU A 142 27.91 -41.90 47.42
C LEU A 142 27.31 -41.42 48.75
N ARG A 143 27.97 -41.66 49.90
CA ARG A 143 27.44 -41.29 51.22
C ARG A 143 27.43 -39.78 51.49
N VAL A 144 28.09 -38.98 50.64
CA VAL A 144 28.08 -37.50 50.68
C VAL A 144 26.73 -36.92 50.22
N VAL A 145 25.90 -37.68 49.51
CA VAL A 145 24.65 -37.20 48.86
C VAL A 145 23.53 -36.86 49.87
N TRP A 146 23.65 -37.25 51.14
CA TRP A 146 22.57 -37.12 52.14
C TRP A 146 22.91 -36.23 53.36
N SER A 147 24.00 -35.45 53.29
CA SER A 147 24.23 -34.35 54.23
C SER A 147 23.59 -33.07 53.70
N PRO A 148 22.82 -32.30 54.50
CA PRO A 148 22.37 -30.98 54.07
C PRO A 148 23.60 -30.11 53.81
N PRO A 149 23.71 -29.43 52.64
CA PRO A 149 24.87 -28.60 52.36
C PRO A 149 24.89 -27.45 53.37
N ALA A 150 26.04 -27.24 54.01
CA ALA A 150 26.29 -26.01 54.76
C ALA A 150 25.98 -24.83 53.83
N THR A 151 25.12 -23.91 54.28
CA THR A 151 24.67 -22.78 53.45
C THR A 151 25.88 -22.07 52.88
N PRO A 152 26.06 -22.04 51.54
CA PRO A 152 27.20 -21.37 50.95
C PRO A 152 27.15 -19.91 51.38
N PRO A 153 28.26 -19.29 51.81
CA PRO A 153 28.27 -17.89 52.20
C PRO A 153 27.66 -17.09 51.05
N SER A 154 26.61 -16.32 51.35
CA SER A 154 25.84 -15.64 50.33
C SER A 154 26.78 -14.74 49.54
N ARG A 155 27.10 -15.12 48.29
CA ARG A 155 27.78 -14.23 47.37
C ARG A 155 27.00 -12.91 47.41
N PRO A 156 27.66 -11.75 47.60
CA PRO A 156 26.94 -10.48 47.58
C PRO A 156 26.13 -10.44 46.30
N LYS A 157 24.82 -10.14 46.41
CA LYS A 157 23.98 -9.98 45.21
C LYS A 157 24.64 -8.92 44.35
N ASP A 158 25.01 -9.26 43.10
CA ASP A 158 25.49 -8.29 42.11
C ASP A 158 24.43 -7.18 42.00
N SER A 159 24.66 -6.05 42.65
CA SER A 159 23.62 -5.11 43.11
C SER A 159 23.03 -4.22 42.00
N GLY A 160 23.18 -4.65 40.75
CA GLY A 160 22.60 -4.04 39.55
C GLY A 160 22.14 -5.04 38.48
N ARG A 161 22.26 -6.37 38.70
CA ARG A 161 21.73 -7.36 37.75
C ARG A 161 20.34 -7.82 38.18
N ALA A 162 19.34 -7.45 37.37
CA ALA A 162 17.99 -7.96 37.51
C ALA A 162 17.93 -9.48 37.31
N ALA A 163 16.95 -10.13 37.93
CA ALA A 163 16.62 -11.53 37.62
C ALA A 163 16.04 -11.65 36.19
N PRO A 164 16.08 -12.84 35.56
CA PRO A 164 15.40 -13.07 34.28
C PRO A 164 13.90 -12.77 34.39
N GLY A 165 13.33 -12.00 33.44
CA GLY A 165 11.95 -11.56 33.51
C GLY A 165 11.70 -10.43 34.52
N GLN A 166 12.73 -9.70 34.92
CA GLN A 166 12.68 -8.58 35.88
C GLN A 166 13.53 -7.37 35.46
N ALA A 167 14.04 -7.32 34.23
CA ALA A 167 14.70 -6.13 33.70
C ALA A 167 13.71 -4.94 33.65
N PRO A 168 14.18 -3.68 33.72
CA PRO A 168 13.28 -2.52 33.79
C PRO A 168 12.26 -2.44 32.65
N ILE A 169 12.66 -2.81 31.42
CA ILE A 169 11.77 -2.88 30.26
C ILE A 169 10.69 -3.97 30.39
N GLU A 170 11.03 -5.13 30.96
CA GLU A 170 10.11 -6.28 31.13
C GLU A 170 9.06 -6.04 32.24
N ARG A 171 9.20 -4.94 32.99
CA ARG A 171 8.27 -4.48 34.02
C ARG A 171 7.35 -3.36 33.55
N LEU A 172 7.52 -2.87 32.33
CA LEU A 172 6.59 -1.93 31.72
C LEU A 172 5.24 -2.62 31.47
N PRO A 173 4.11 -1.93 31.67
CA PRO A 173 2.80 -2.43 31.29
C PRO A 173 2.71 -2.58 29.75
N LEU A 174 1.81 -3.44 29.26
CA LEU A 174 1.70 -3.73 27.83
C LEU A 174 1.34 -2.49 27.01
N GLU A 175 0.58 -1.58 27.60
CA GLU A 175 0.20 -0.27 27.06
C GLU A 175 1.40 0.67 26.80
N LEU A 176 2.57 0.38 27.39
CA LEU A 176 3.84 1.05 27.10
C LEU A 176 4.81 0.18 26.30
N LEU A 177 4.69 -1.15 26.34
CA LEU A 177 5.48 -2.06 25.49
C LEU A 177 5.00 -2.10 24.05
N ASP A 178 3.69 -2.19 23.81
CA ASP A 178 3.11 -2.25 22.46
C ASP A 178 3.56 -1.05 21.61
N PRO A 179 3.48 0.24 22.06
CA PRO A 179 3.95 1.36 21.25
C PRO A 179 5.48 1.39 21.03
N ILE A 180 6.28 0.78 21.91
CA ILE A 180 7.74 0.67 21.75
C ILE A 180 8.08 -0.42 20.71
N ILE A 181 7.33 -1.51 20.69
CA ILE A 181 7.50 -2.63 19.75
C ILE A 181 6.90 -2.28 18.37
N ASP A 182 5.79 -1.53 18.33
CA ASP A 182 5.18 -1.02 17.10
C ASP A 182 6.18 -0.15 16.28
N LEU A 183 7.15 0.53 16.92
CA LEU A 183 8.24 1.26 16.24
C LEU A 183 9.23 0.36 15.48
N LEU A 184 9.21 -0.96 15.72
CA LEU A 184 10.01 -1.97 15.04
C LEU A 184 9.21 -2.76 14.00
N VAL A 185 7.91 -2.48 13.86
CA VAL A 185 7.06 -3.04 12.81
C VAL A 185 7.36 -2.28 11.51
N LEU A 186 7.91 -2.99 10.52
CA LEU A 186 8.08 -2.46 9.17
C LEU A 186 6.90 -2.93 8.32
N ASP A 187 6.00 -2.04 7.91
CA ASP A 187 4.91 -2.36 6.97
C ASP A 187 5.48 -2.80 5.61
N VAL A 188 6.46 -2.06 5.11
CA VAL A 188 7.10 -2.30 3.81
C VAL A 188 8.62 -2.35 3.97
N PRO A 189 9.32 -3.43 3.55
CA PRO A 189 10.77 -3.38 3.45
C PRO A 189 11.15 -2.34 2.38
N PRO A 190 12.06 -1.38 2.64
CA PRO A 190 12.25 -0.21 1.78
C PRO A 190 12.70 -0.52 0.34
N ASN A 191 13.28 -1.71 0.13
CA ASN A 191 13.74 -2.20 -1.17
C ASN A 191 12.82 -3.29 -1.77
N GLY A 192 11.66 -3.59 -1.16
CA GLY A 192 10.76 -4.70 -1.52
C GLY A 192 11.30 -6.11 -1.25
N LEU A 193 12.62 -6.26 -1.07
CA LEU A 193 13.36 -7.53 -1.07
C LEU A 193 14.06 -7.85 0.26
N SER A 194 14.06 -6.91 1.21
CA SER A 194 14.70 -7.07 2.52
C SER A 194 13.84 -7.91 3.47
N ALA A 195 14.50 -8.65 4.36
CA ALA A 195 13.81 -9.41 5.41
C ALA A 195 12.97 -8.47 6.30
N ARG A 196 11.64 -8.66 6.30
CA ARG A 196 10.70 -7.94 7.17
C ARG A 196 10.77 -8.51 8.60
N ASN A 197 10.54 -7.66 9.61
CA ASN A 197 10.38 -8.02 11.02
C ASN A 197 11.57 -8.73 11.71
N VAL A 198 12.81 -8.58 11.23
CA VAL A 198 14.00 -9.24 11.84
C VAL A 198 14.18 -8.89 13.32
N ASP A 199 13.97 -7.62 13.69
CA ASP A 199 14.07 -7.16 15.08
C ASP A 199 12.96 -7.74 15.97
N LEU A 200 11.74 -7.89 15.44
CA LEU A 200 10.65 -8.58 16.13
C LEU A 200 10.96 -10.06 16.35
N MET A 201 11.54 -10.73 15.34
CA MET A 201 11.97 -12.13 15.46
C MET A 201 13.10 -12.29 16.50
N SER A 202 13.94 -11.26 16.66
CA SER A 202 14.92 -11.21 17.76
C SER A 202 14.26 -10.97 19.12
N LEU A 203 13.30 -10.05 19.22
CA LEU A 203 12.54 -9.80 20.46
C LEU A 203 11.80 -11.03 20.97
N LEU A 204 11.19 -11.83 20.08
CA LEU A 204 10.52 -13.09 20.43
C LEU A 204 11.44 -14.11 21.17
N LEU A 205 12.76 -13.97 21.04
CA LEU A 205 13.76 -14.85 21.67
C LEU A 205 14.36 -14.26 22.96
N THR A 206 14.03 -13.02 23.33
CA THR A 206 14.64 -12.33 24.49
C THR A 206 14.09 -12.81 25.83
N SER A 207 12.77 -12.78 26.03
CA SER A 207 12.11 -13.25 27.25
C SER A 207 10.62 -13.48 27.07
N LYS A 208 9.95 -14.08 28.07
CA LYS A 208 8.51 -14.40 28.01
C LYS A 208 7.62 -13.15 27.89
N THR A 209 7.93 -12.07 28.59
CA THR A 209 7.12 -10.84 28.54
C THR A 209 7.23 -10.19 27.16
N LEU A 210 8.46 -10.04 26.65
CA LEU A 210 8.70 -9.47 25.33
C LEU A 210 8.19 -10.39 24.22
N HIS A 211 8.21 -11.71 24.39
CA HIS A 211 7.59 -12.66 23.47
C HIS A 211 6.08 -12.44 23.35
N THR A 212 5.35 -12.35 24.47
CA THR A 212 3.89 -12.10 24.45
C THR A 212 3.55 -10.73 23.83
N ALA A 213 4.28 -9.67 24.18
CA ALA A 213 4.07 -8.34 23.60
C ALA A 213 4.41 -8.31 22.10
N THR A 214 5.46 -9.01 21.67
CA THR A 214 5.84 -9.07 20.24
C THR A 214 4.86 -9.92 19.42
N LEU A 215 4.26 -10.96 20.00
CA LEU A 215 3.15 -11.67 19.36
C LEU A 215 1.92 -10.78 19.16
N ASN A 216 1.65 -9.83 20.07
CA ASN A 216 0.59 -8.85 19.87
C ASN A 216 0.86 -8.00 18.62
N ALA A 217 2.02 -7.35 18.55
CA ALA A 217 2.43 -6.54 17.39
C ALA A 217 2.40 -7.33 16.06
N LEU A 218 2.94 -8.56 16.05
CA LEU A 218 3.00 -9.41 14.84
C LEU A 218 1.64 -9.88 14.32
N TYR A 219 0.64 -10.10 15.20
CA TYR A 219 -0.66 -10.63 14.80
C TYR A 219 -1.78 -9.59 14.72
N ARG A 220 -1.58 -8.40 15.31
CA ARG A 220 -2.55 -7.29 15.29
C ARG A 220 -2.83 -6.78 13.87
N ASN A 221 -1.78 -6.58 13.06
CA ASN A 221 -1.89 -6.08 11.69
C ASN A 221 -1.25 -7.05 10.69
N ILE A 222 -2.08 -7.81 9.96
CA ILE A 222 -1.63 -8.84 9.02
C ILE A 222 -1.61 -8.29 7.58
N THR A 223 -0.43 -7.91 7.08
CA THR A 223 -0.23 -7.66 5.65
C THR A 223 -0.02 -8.98 4.90
N ILE A 224 -0.63 -9.13 3.72
CA ILE A 224 -0.57 -10.33 2.89
C ILE A 224 -0.03 -9.95 1.50
N PRO A 225 1.28 -10.07 1.25
CA PRO A 225 1.85 -9.78 -0.06
C PRO A 225 1.56 -10.88 -1.09
N HIS A 226 1.43 -12.15 -0.67
CA HIS A 226 1.20 -13.27 -1.59
C HIS A 226 0.32 -14.37 -0.98
N SER A 227 -0.33 -15.17 -1.82
CA SER A 227 -1.24 -16.24 -1.39
C SER A 227 -0.56 -17.33 -0.53
N ARG A 228 0.75 -17.58 -0.70
CA ARG A 228 1.52 -18.47 0.20
C ARG A 228 1.55 -17.95 1.64
N ILE A 229 1.69 -16.63 1.83
CA ILE A 229 1.70 -16.00 3.15
C ILE A 229 0.32 -16.07 3.79
N PHE A 230 -0.75 -15.85 3.01
CA PHE A 230 -2.13 -16.10 3.47
C PHE A 230 -2.32 -17.55 3.93
N ARG A 231 -1.87 -18.54 3.15
CA ARG A 231 -1.98 -19.95 3.55
C ARG A 231 -1.17 -20.28 4.80
N LYS A 232 0.05 -19.75 4.95
CA LYS A 232 0.87 -19.91 6.16
C LYS A 232 0.18 -19.29 7.39
N PHE A 233 -0.38 -18.09 7.25
CA PHE A 233 -1.18 -17.42 8.28
C PHE A 233 -2.41 -18.24 8.69
N LEU A 234 -3.24 -18.66 7.72
CA LEU A 234 -4.44 -19.44 7.96
C LEU A 234 -4.13 -20.76 8.67
N THR A 235 -3.11 -21.50 8.23
CA THR A 235 -2.64 -22.74 8.91
C THR A 235 -2.23 -22.47 10.36
N HIS A 236 -1.53 -21.36 10.63
CA HIS A 236 -1.05 -21.05 11.98
C HIS A 236 -2.18 -20.63 12.92
N VAL A 237 -3.19 -19.90 12.44
CA VAL A 237 -4.39 -19.54 13.23
C VAL A 237 -5.34 -20.73 13.39
N LEU A 238 -5.43 -21.64 12.40
CA LEU A 238 -6.15 -22.91 12.54
C LEU A 238 -5.57 -23.78 13.66
N ALA A 239 -4.24 -23.83 13.78
CA ALA A 239 -3.55 -24.53 14.87
C ALA A 239 -3.67 -23.81 16.22
N ASN A 240 -3.56 -22.47 16.22
CA ASN A 240 -3.52 -21.63 17.41
C ASN A 240 -4.61 -20.54 17.36
N LYS A 241 -5.87 -20.92 17.61
CA LYS A 241 -7.04 -20.04 17.46
C LYS A 241 -6.95 -18.72 18.25
N GLU A 242 -6.28 -18.73 19.40
CA GLU A 242 -6.05 -17.53 20.22
C GLU A 242 -5.37 -16.40 19.43
N LEU A 243 -4.48 -16.72 18.48
CA LEU A 243 -3.81 -15.72 17.64
C LEU A 243 -4.79 -15.00 16.71
N GLY A 244 -5.85 -15.68 16.28
CA GLY A 244 -6.95 -15.07 15.51
C GLY A 244 -7.72 -14.00 16.29
N THR A 245 -7.73 -14.11 17.63
CA THR A 245 -8.34 -13.10 18.51
C THR A 245 -7.50 -11.83 18.66
N ILE A 246 -6.21 -11.86 18.28
CA ILE A 246 -5.30 -10.70 18.29
C ILE A 246 -5.55 -9.80 17.06
N VAL A 247 -5.96 -10.39 15.93
CA VAL A 247 -6.07 -9.72 14.63
C VAL A 247 -7.06 -8.55 14.66
N ARG A 248 -6.60 -7.38 14.20
CA ARG A 248 -7.40 -6.15 14.03
C ARG A 248 -7.45 -5.71 12.57
N ARG A 249 -6.39 -5.92 11.81
CA ARG A 249 -6.33 -5.65 10.35
C ARG A 249 -5.94 -6.90 9.57
N ILE A 250 -6.63 -7.14 8.46
CA ILE A 250 -6.20 -8.01 7.36
C ILE A 250 -6.07 -7.12 6.13
N ASP A 251 -4.88 -7.10 5.54
CA ASP A 251 -4.51 -6.15 4.50
C ASP A 251 -3.85 -6.82 3.29
N PHE A 252 -4.54 -6.73 2.15
CA PHE A 252 -4.08 -7.21 0.85
C PHE A 252 -3.60 -6.07 -0.07
N SER A 253 -3.43 -4.83 0.39
CA SER A 253 -2.97 -3.68 -0.42
C SER A 253 -1.59 -3.89 -1.07
N HIS A 254 -0.79 -4.80 -0.51
CA HIS A 254 0.50 -5.26 -1.03
C HIS A 254 0.43 -6.57 -1.82
N PHE A 255 -0.75 -7.13 -2.04
CA PHE A 255 -0.91 -8.43 -2.66
C PHE A 255 -0.52 -8.36 -4.15
N ASN A 256 0.54 -9.08 -4.53
CA ASN A 256 0.97 -9.19 -5.92
C ASN A 256 1.01 -10.67 -6.32
N PRO A 257 0.15 -11.14 -7.25
CA PRO A 257 0.12 -12.54 -7.68
C PRO A 257 1.25 -12.89 -8.64
N MET A 258 1.93 -11.91 -9.26
CA MET A 258 2.88 -12.13 -10.36
C MET A 258 4.31 -12.49 -9.91
N THR A 259 4.66 -12.30 -8.65
CA THR A 259 6.05 -12.48 -8.15
C THR A 259 6.45 -13.94 -7.91
N LEU A 260 5.47 -14.83 -7.70
CA LEU A 260 5.71 -16.22 -7.26
C LEU A 260 5.37 -17.29 -8.32
N PHE A 261 4.72 -16.92 -9.41
CA PHE A 261 4.16 -17.86 -10.39
C PHE A 261 4.37 -17.35 -11.82
N SER A 262 4.92 -18.19 -12.69
CA SER A 262 5.27 -17.80 -14.06
C SER A 262 4.06 -17.69 -14.98
N THR A 263 2.98 -18.41 -14.68
CA THR A 263 1.76 -18.47 -15.49
C THR A 263 0.49 -18.22 -14.68
N ALA A 264 -0.61 -17.93 -15.39
CA ALA A 264 -1.95 -17.92 -14.78
C ALA A 264 -2.44 -19.33 -14.38
N SER A 265 -1.98 -20.36 -15.08
CA SER A 265 -2.37 -21.76 -14.82
C SER A 265 -1.82 -22.27 -13.48
N GLU A 266 -0.55 -21.99 -13.18
CA GLU A 266 0.06 -22.32 -11.88
C GLU A 266 -0.67 -21.63 -10.72
N ARG A 267 -1.07 -20.36 -10.90
CA ARG A 267 -1.85 -19.60 -9.91
C ARG A 267 -3.19 -20.26 -9.63
N ALA A 268 -3.98 -20.53 -10.67
CA ALA A 268 -5.29 -21.18 -10.55
C ALA A 268 -5.20 -22.59 -9.94
N THR A 269 -4.13 -23.32 -10.24
CA THR A 269 -3.88 -24.66 -9.70
C THR A 269 -3.53 -24.64 -8.20
N THR A 270 -2.83 -23.60 -7.73
CA THR A 270 -2.26 -23.59 -6.38
C THR A 270 -3.30 -23.39 -5.26
N ARG A 271 -4.48 -22.81 -5.53
CA ARG A 271 -5.63 -22.68 -4.60
C ARG A 271 -5.29 -22.23 -3.16
N ASN A 272 -4.23 -21.44 -2.97
CA ASN A 272 -3.77 -21.06 -1.63
C ASN A 272 -4.71 -20.07 -0.94
N LEU A 273 -5.26 -19.14 -1.73
CA LEU A 273 -6.34 -18.21 -1.43
C LEU A 273 -7.52 -18.57 -2.35
N THR A 274 -8.72 -18.61 -1.79
CA THR A 274 -10.02 -18.93 -2.43
C THR A 274 -11.14 -18.29 -1.59
N PRO A 275 -12.40 -18.18 -2.07
CA PRO A 275 -13.50 -17.63 -1.26
C PRO A 275 -13.72 -18.40 0.05
N GLU A 276 -13.62 -19.73 0.03
CA GLU A 276 -13.88 -20.59 1.19
C GLU A 276 -12.77 -20.49 2.23
N SER A 277 -11.51 -20.42 1.78
CA SER A 277 -10.36 -20.24 2.68
C SER A 277 -10.30 -18.82 3.26
N LEU A 278 -10.73 -17.81 2.49
CA LEU A 278 -10.91 -16.45 2.99
C LEU A 278 -12.06 -16.37 4.01
N LEU A 279 -13.20 -16.99 3.74
CA LEU A 279 -14.32 -17.08 4.69
C LEU A 279 -13.88 -17.74 6.01
N GLN A 280 -13.17 -18.87 5.94
CA GLN A 280 -12.59 -19.53 7.12
C GLN A 280 -11.62 -18.63 7.89
N CYS A 281 -10.86 -17.77 7.20
CA CYS A 281 -10.00 -16.78 7.85
C CYS A 281 -10.80 -15.72 8.62
N LEU A 282 -11.91 -15.23 8.04
CA LEU A 282 -12.82 -14.27 8.67
C LEU A 282 -13.64 -14.89 9.83
N GLU A 283 -13.91 -16.20 9.80
CA GLU A 283 -14.48 -16.94 10.93
C GLU A 283 -13.51 -17.04 12.12
N LEU A 284 -12.21 -17.20 11.84
CA LEU A 284 -11.16 -17.30 12.84
C LEU A 284 -10.68 -15.94 13.39
N THR A 285 -11.13 -14.82 12.82
CA THR A 285 -10.72 -13.45 13.21
C THR A 285 -11.90 -12.59 13.70
N PRO A 286 -12.61 -13.01 14.78
CA PRO A 286 -13.89 -12.42 15.20
C PRO A 286 -13.80 -10.96 15.68
N TYR A 287 -12.60 -10.44 15.93
CA TYR A 287 -12.35 -9.08 16.40
C TYR A 287 -11.64 -8.20 15.35
N LEU A 288 -11.74 -8.58 14.07
CA LEU A 288 -11.30 -7.78 12.93
C LEU A 288 -12.02 -6.42 12.92
N ARG A 289 -11.25 -5.36 12.68
CA ARG A 289 -11.71 -3.97 12.55
C ARG A 289 -11.51 -3.38 11.17
N GLU A 290 -10.48 -3.83 10.44
CA GLU A 290 -10.10 -3.26 9.15
C GLU A 290 -9.83 -4.39 8.13
N PHE A 291 -10.53 -4.37 7.00
CA PHE A 291 -10.37 -5.32 5.91
C PHE A 291 -10.06 -4.59 4.60
N LEU A 292 -8.83 -4.71 4.11
CA LEU A 292 -8.37 -4.00 2.92
C LEU A 292 -8.19 -5.00 1.77
N ALA A 293 -9.12 -4.99 0.83
CA ALA A 293 -9.08 -5.76 -0.42
C ALA A 293 -8.78 -4.86 -1.64
N GLN A 294 -8.49 -5.50 -2.77
CA GLN A 294 -8.05 -4.86 -4.00
C GLN A 294 -8.32 -5.72 -5.24
N GLU A 295 -8.14 -5.15 -6.44
CA GLU A 295 -8.43 -5.78 -7.74
C GLU A 295 -7.85 -7.19 -7.93
N TYR A 296 -6.66 -7.52 -7.40
CA TYR A 296 -6.09 -8.87 -7.55
C TYR A 296 -6.73 -9.97 -6.66
N ILE A 297 -7.75 -9.66 -5.86
CA ILE A 297 -8.51 -10.63 -5.05
C ILE A 297 -10.03 -10.43 -5.14
N ASP A 298 -10.52 -9.65 -6.11
CA ASP A 298 -11.95 -9.33 -6.21
C ASP A 298 -12.82 -10.53 -6.59
N ASP A 299 -12.25 -11.46 -7.36
CA ASP A 299 -12.79 -12.80 -7.66
C ASP A 299 -12.94 -13.70 -6.42
N GLU A 300 -12.26 -13.42 -5.31
CA GLU A 300 -12.47 -14.12 -4.03
C GLU A 300 -13.54 -13.48 -3.12
N MET A 301 -14.02 -12.27 -3.44
CA MET A 301 -15.06 -11.56 -2.68
C MET A 301 -16.47 -12.08 -3.04
N ASN A 302 -16.71 -13.37 -2.80
CA ASN A 302 -18.00 -13.99 -3.10
C ASN A 302 -19.12 -13.50 -2.14
N VAL A 303 -20.36 -13.91 -2.44
CA VAL A 303 -21.56 -13.61 -1.64
C VAL A 303 -21.38 -13.94 -0.14
N ASP A 304 -20.73 -15.06 0.20
CA ASP A 304 -20.57 -15.49 1.60
C ASP A 304 -19.50 -14.68 2.33
N VAL A 305 -18.39 -14.34 1.66
CA VAL A 305 -17.34 -13.43 2.18
C VAL A 305 -17.93 -12.04 2.43
N LEU A 306 -18.67 -11.48 1.46
CA LEU A 306 -19.34 -10.18 1.62
C LEU A 306 -20.39 -10.22 2.75
N ARG A 307 -21.20 -11.28 2.85
CA ARG A 307 -22.15 -11.50 3.95
C ARG A 307 -21.44 -11.54 5.31
N LYS A 308 -20.30 -12.23 5.40
CA LYS A 308 -19.48 -12.31 6.63
C LYS A 308 -18.88 -10.94 7.01
N LEU A 309 -18.42 -10.15 6.04
CA LEU A 309 -17.92 -8.80 6.27
C LEU A 309 -19.03 -7.86 6.78
N PHE A 310 -20.16 -7.76 6.07
CA PHE A 310 -21.20 -6.79 6.40
C PHE A 310 -22.09 -7.18 7.59
N PHE A 311 -22.36 -8.47 7.83
CA PHE A 311 -23.31 -8.91 8.85
C PHE A 311 -22.69 -9.80 9.96
N GLY A 312 -21.46 -10.30 9.76
CA GLY A 312 -20.87 -11.33 10.61
C GLY A 312 -19.60 -10.90 11.38
N LEU A 313 -19.27 -9.61 11.41
CA LEU A 313 -18.11 -9.05 12.11
C LEU A 313 -18.50 -7.75 12.86
N GLU A 314 -19.00 -7.91 14.09
CA GLU A 314 -19.53 -6.84 14.97
C GLU A 314 -18.53 -5.70 15.31
N ARG A 315 -17.27 -5.82 14.92
CA ARG A 315 -16.21 -4.82 15.19
C ARG A 315 -15.61 -4.21 13.93
N LEU A 316 -16.13 -4.53 12.74
CA LEU A 316 -15.61 -4.04 11.48
C LEU A 316 -15.92 -2.54 11.32
N GLU A 317 -14.89 -1.71 11.44
CA GLU A 317 -14.94 -0.25 11.31
C GLU A 317 -14.61 0.22 9.89
N ALA A 318 -13.77 -0.55 9.17
CA ALA A 318 -13.17 -0.13 7.91
C ALA A 318 -13.16 -1.23 6.84
N ILE A 319 -13.55 -0.88 5.61
CA ILE A 319 -13.46 -1.74 4.42
C ILE A 319 -12.91 -0.94 3.24
N ASP A 320 -12.04 -1.58 2.45
CA ASP A 320 -11.67 -1.13 1.11
C ASP A 320 -11.78 -2.27 0.09
N PHE A 321 -12.23 -1.94 -1.12
CA PHE A 321 -12.28 -2.82 -2.28
C PHE A 321 -11.56 -2.15 -3.47
N CYS A 322 -10.29 -1.80 -3.30
CA CYS A 322 -9.61 -0.84 -4.18
C CYS A 322 -9.36 -1.41 -5.60
N GLY A 323 -10.08 -0.87 -6.59
CA GLY A 323 -10.04 -1.32 -7.99
C GLY A 323 -10.87 -2.58 -8.28
N CYS A 324 -11.51 -3.18 -7.26
CA CYS A 324 -12.33 -4.38 -7.41
C CYS A 324 -13.46 -4.11 -8.42
N SER A 325 -13.45 -4.85 -9.54
CA SER A 325 -14.28 -4.54 -10.71
C SER A 325 -14.66 -5.76 -11.55
N SER A 326 -14.27 -6.99 -11.19
CA SER A 326 -14.66 -8.21 -11.90
C SER A 326 -16.18 -8.42 -11.94
N THR A 327 -16.65 -9.24 -12.89
CA THR A 327 -18.07 -9.56 -13.01
C THR A 327 -18.58 -10.33 -11.78
N LYS A 328 -17.76 -11.22 -11.22
CA LYS A 328 -18.08 -11.99 -9.99
C LYS A 328 -18.22 -11.07 -8.78
N PHE A 329 -17.35 -10.07 -8.66
CA PHE A 329 -17.40 -9.06 -7.60
C PHE A 329 -18.73 -8.30 -7.64
N ARG A 330 -19.09 -7.78 -8.83
CA ARG A 330 -20.40 -7.12 -9.07
C ARG A 330 -21.57 -8.05 -8.77
N GLU A 331 -21.59 -9.26 -9.34
CA GLU A 331 -22.67 -10.24 -9.16
C GLU A 331 -22.84 -10.66 -7.69
N SER A 332 -21.74 -10.70 -6.93
CA SER A 332 -21.77 -10.98 -5.50
C SER A 332 -22.38 -9.80 -4.72
N PHE A 333 -22.01 -8.56 -5.03
CA PHE A 333 -22.67 -7.37 -4.47
C PHE A 333 -24.16 -7.32 -4.83
N GLU A 334 -24.52 -7.56 -6.09
CA GLU A 334 -25.92 -7.62 -6.57
C GLU A 334 -26.74 -8.73 -5.90
N ALA A 335 -26.11 -9.75 -5.31
CA ALA A 335 -26.79 -10.75 -4.49
C ALA A 335 -26.91 -10.31 -3.02
N VAL A 336 -25.88 -9.70 -2.42
CA VAL A 336 -25.92 -9.26 -1.01
C VAL A 336 -26.85 -8.06 -0.79
N ILE A 337 -26.99 -7.13 -1.75
CA ILE A 337 -27.98 -6.03 -1.63
C ILE A 337 -29.45 -6.50 -1.67
N LYS A 338 -29.71 -7.76 -1.99
CA LYS A 338 -31.05 -8.38 -1.98
C LYS A 338 -31.34 -9.17 -0.69
N MET A 339 -30.40 -9.17 0.27
CA MET A 339 -30.57 -9.76 1.60
C MET A 339 -31.14 -8.74 2.59
N ASP A 340 -31.60 -9.20 3.75
CA ASP A 340 -32.02 -8.31 4.84
C ASP A 340 -30.80 -7.60 5.45
N TRP A 341 -30.62 -6.31 5.15
CA TRP A 341 -29.59 -5.47 5.76
C TRP A 341 -30.04 -4.90 7.11
N PRO A 342 -29.17 -4.82 8.13
CA PRO A 342 -29.49 -4.11 9.36
C PRO A 342 -29.75 -2.62 9.09
N ASP A 343 -30.54 -1.96 9.93
CA ASP A 343 -30.85 -0.53 9.79
C ASP A 343 -29.60 0.37 9.89
N ARG A 344 -28.55 -0.11 10.58
CA ARG A 344 -27.34 0.64 10.94
C ARG A 344 -26.12 -0.25 10.77
N LEU A 345 -25.05 0.30 10.20
CA LEU A 345 -23.74 -0.33 10.06
C LEU A 345 -22.73 0.37 10.96
N LEU A 346 -21.82 -0.40 11.55
CA LEU A 346 -20.73 0.13 12.40
C LEU A 346 -19.52 0.63 11.58
N LEU A 347 -19.61 0.54 10.25
CA LEU A 347 -18.60 1.05 9.33
C LEU A 347 -18.47 2.57 9.41
N SER A 348 -17.24 3.03 9.60
CA SER A 348 -16.85 4.43 9.68
C SER A 348 -15.91 4.86 8.56
N ARG A 349 -15.23 3.92 7.89
CA ARG A 349 -14.25 4.17 6.84
C ARG A 349 -14.49 3.23 5.66
N VAL A 350 -15.00 3.75 4.54
CA VAL A 350 -15.40 2.93 3.38
C VAL A 350 -14.75 3.45 2.11
N SER A 351 -14.11 2.56 1.36
CA SER A 351 -13.56 2.85 0.04
C SER A 351 -14.04 1.83 -1.00
N LEU A 352 -14.67 2.36 -2.05
CA LEU A 352 -15.06 1.69 -3.28
C LEU A 352 -14.30 2.30 -4.47
N HIS A 353 -13.08 2.76 -4.21
CA HIS A 353 -12.22 3.46 -5.18
C HIS A 353 -12.07 2.64 -6.47
N ARG A 354 -12.57 3.16 -7.60
CA ARG A 354 -12.61 2.51 -8.92
C ARG A 354 -13.41 1.20 -9.00
N CYS A 355 -14.43 1.01 -8.16
CA CYS A 355 -15.42 -0.05 -8.35
C CYS A 355 -16.40 0.25 -9.51
N ILE A 356 -15.87 0.41 -10.73
CA ILE A 356 -16.56 0.93 -11.92
C ILE A 356 -17.74 0.08 -12.42
N THR A 357 -17.83 -1.17 -11.99
CA THR A 357 -18.86 -2.15 -12.38
C THR A 357 -20.01 -2.27 -11.38
N LEU A 358 -19.90 -1.70 -10.17
CA LEU A 358 -21.00 -1.72 -9.20
C LEU A 358 -22.16 -0.81 -9.65
N PRO A 359 -23.43 -1.24 -9.50
CA PRO A 359 -24.60 -0.42 -9.81
C PRO A 359 -24.88 0.61 -8.70
N ALA A 360 -25.64 1.66 -9.04
CA ALA A 360 -26.05 2.73 -8.12
C ALA A 360 -26.74 2.21 -6.85
N SER A 361 -27.55 1.15 -6.98
CA SER A 361 -28.25 0.48 -5.89
C SER A 361 -27.35 -0.07 -4.76
N VAL A 362 -26.06 -0.28 -5.00
CA VAL A 362 -25.10 -0.60 -3.92
C VAL A 362 -24.89 0.61 -3.01
N PHE A 363 -24.78 1.81 -3.56
CA PHE A 363 -24.60 3.06 -2.81
C PHE A 363 -25.89 3.45 -2.09
N GLU A 364 -27.03 3.34 -2.79
CA GLU A 364 -28.39 3.53 -2.23
C GLU A 364 -28.70 2.56 -1.07
N THR A 365 -28.12 1.34 -1.09
CA THR A 365 -28.27 0.37 0.02
C THR A 365 -27.32 0.67 1.18
N LEU A 366 -26.06 1.00 0.88
CA LEU A 366 -24.99 1.16 1.88
C LEU A 366 -25.06 2.48 2.64
N LEU A 367 -25.15 3.61 1.93
CA LEU A 367 -24.94 4.94 2.50
C LEU A 367 -25.97 5.34 3.58
N PRO A 368 -27.29 5.05 3.45
CA PRO A 368 -28.29 5.38 4.48
C PRO A 368 -28.03 4.73 5.86
N ARG A 369 -27.17 3.72 5.92
CA ARG A 369 -26.92 2.91 7.12
C ARG A 369 -25.63 3.33 7.85
N MET A 370 -24.84 4.23 7.29
CA MET A 370 -23.48 4.57 7.77
C MET A 370 -23.48 5.81 8.68
N GLU A 371 -24.15 5.73 9.82
CA GLU A 371 -24.26 6.83 10.78
C GLU A 371 -22.92 7.30 11.38
N ASN A 372 -21.90 6.44 11.37
CA ASN A 372 -20.56 6.74 11.89
C ASN A 372 -19.56 7.07 10.76
N LEU A 373 -20.02 7.41 9.55
CA LEU A 373 -19.14 7.64 8.40
C LEU A 373 -18.22 8.85 8.62
N THR A 374 -16.92 8.61 8.48
CA THR A 374 -15.83 9.60 8.63
C THR A 374 -14.94 9.69 7.40
N HIS A 375 -14.80 8.61 6.64
CA HIS A 375 -13.98 8.52 5.44
C HIS A 375 -14.77 7.80 4.34
N LEU A 376 -14.96 8.46 3.18
CA LEU A 376 -15.67 7.92 2.02
C LEU A 376 -14.85 8.15 0.73
N ASP A 377 -14.43 7.05 0.09
CA ASP A 377 -13.91 7.09 -1.28
C ASP A 377 -14.85 6.35 -2.24
N VAL A 378 -15.38 7.09 -3.21
CA VAL A 378 -16.26 6.55 -4.26
C VAL A 378 -15.73 6.90 -5.65
N THR A 379 -14.41 7.15 -5.77
CA THR A 379 -13.77 7.63 -7.00
C THR A 379 -14.11 6.79 -8.22
N GLY A 380 -14.65 7.42 -9.28
CA GLY A 380 -14.97 6.77 -10.55
C GLY A 380 -16.09 5.73 -10.48
N THR A 381 -16.86 5.69 -9.40
CA THR A 381 -18.01 4.78 -9.26
C THR A 381 -19.29 5.35 -9.89
N ARG A 382 -20.40 4.66 -9.67
CA ARG A 382 -21.76 5.01 -10.12
C ARG A 382 -22.66 5.50 -8.97
N ILE A 383 -22.07 6.15 -7.96
CA ILE A 383 -22.85 6.89 -6.95
C ILE A 383 -23.70 7.97 -7.64
N THR A 384 -24.97 8.06 -7.25
CA THR A 384 -25.96 9.03 -7.74
C THR A 384 -26.20 10.15 -6.72
N ASP A 385 -26.84 11.22 -7.17
CA ASP A 385 -27.24 12.36 -6.33
C ASP A 385 -28.12 11.92 -5.15
N GLU A 386 -29.08 11.03 -5.37
CA GLU A 386 -29.94 10.49 -4.32
C GLU A 386 -29.14 9.67 -3.30
N ALA A 387 -28.17 8.87 -3.77
CA ALA A 387 -27.30 8.10 -2.89
C ALA A 387 -26.39 9.01 -2.05
N LEU A 388 -25.86 10.10 -2.62
CA LEU A 388 -25.07 11.10 -1.90
C LEU A 388 -25.89 11.82 -0.82
N GLN A 389 -27.10 12.29 -1.16
CA GLN A 389 -28.02 12.93 -0.20
C GLN A 389 -28.56 11.96 0.86
N SER A 390 -28.54 10.65 0.62
CA SER A 390 -29.03 9.64 1.57
C SER A 390 -28.13 9.41 2.80
N ILE A 391 -26.92 9.97 2.82
CA ILE A 391 -25.97 9.83 3.94
C ILE A 391 -26.59 10.40 5.23
N PRO A 392 -26.61 9.66 6.36
CA PRO A 392 -27.21 10.14 7.60
C PRO A 392 -26.65 11.48 8.11
N HIS A 393 -27.54 12.34 8.60
CA HIS A 393 -27.19 13.62 9.24
C HIS A 393 -26.31 13.45 10.49
N THR A 394 -26.23 12.23 11.05
CA THR A 394 -25.37 11.83 12.18
C THR A 394 -23.91 11.58 11.80
N ALA A 395 -23.61 11.33 10.53
CA ALA A 395 -22.26 11.12 10.04
C ALA A 395 -21.37 12.35 10.24
N ARG A 396 -20.04 12.14 10.28
CA ARG A 396 -19.05 13.20 10.53
C ARG A 396 -17.85 13.01 9.61
N ILE A 397 -18.10 13.23 8.33
CA ILE A 397 -17.12 13.05 7.25
C ILE A 397 -15.97 14.06 7.44
N THR A 398 -14.78 13.52 7.33
CA THR A 398 -13.49 14.24 7.36
C THR A 398 -12.75 14.07 6.04
N HIS A 399 -12.95 12.96 5.34
CA HIS A 399 -12.33 12.67 4.05
C HIS A 399 -13.40 12.24 3.05
N LEU A 400 -13.58 13.04 2.00
CA LEU A 400 -14.57 12.80 0.95
C LEU A 400 -13.90 12.84 -0.43
N ASN A 401 -14.11 11.79 -1.23
CA ASN A 401 -13.60 11.69 -2.59
C ASN A 401 -14.72 11.32 -3.57
N LEU A 402 -15.20 12.33 -4.30
CA LEU A 402 -16.21 12.22 -5.36
C LEU A 402 -15.56 12.30 -6.75
N SER A 403 -14.23 12.18 -6.83
CA SER A 403 -13.48 12.30 -8.08
C SER A 403 -14.04 11.38 -9.18
N LYS A 404 -14.29 11.94 -10.37
CA LYS A 404 -14.79 11.25 -11.57
C LYS A 404 -16.13 10.51 -11.41
N CYS A 405 -16.97 10.86 -10.43
CA CYS A 405 -18.32 10.30 -10.27
C CYS A 405 -19.30 10.93 -11.27
N LYS A 406 -19.54 10.27 -12.41
CA LYS A 406 -20.26 10.84 -13.57
C LYS A 406 -21.80 10.87 -13.47
N LEU A 407 -22.36 10.45 -12.34
CA LEU A 407 -23.82 10.44 -12.09
C LEU A 407 -24.21 11.40 -10.96
N LEU A 408 -23.30 12.31 -10.58
CA LEU A 408 -23.57 13.43 -9.69
C LEU A 408 -23.81 14.70 -10.49
N SER A 409 -24.57 15.66 -9.94
CA SER A 409 -24.72 17.01 -10.46
C SER A 409 -24.00 18.05 -9.60
N ALA A 410 -23.54 19.15 -10.21
CA ALA A 410 -22.85 20.22 -9.48
C ALA A 410 -23.76 20.85 -8.43
N ASP A 411 -25.05 21.07 -8.74
CA ASP A 411 -26.03 21.61 -7.80
C ASP A 411 -26.19 20.75 -6.55
N VAL A 412 -26.30 19.42 -6.68
CA VAL A 412 -26.46 18.52 -5.52
C VAL A 412 -25.15 18.41 -4.72
N VAL A 413 -23.98 18.40 -5.36
CA VAL A 413 -22.70 18.40 -4.64
C VAL A 413 -22.48 19.72 -3.89
N ILE A 414 -22.85 20.86 -4.50
CA ILE A 414 -22.80 22.19 -3.87
C ILE A 414 -23.79 22.28 -2.71
N ASP A 415 -25.04 21.84 -2.88
CA ASP A 415 -26.06 21.79 -1.82
C ASP A 415 -25.62 20.89 -0.66
N PHE A 416 -25.11 19.69 -0.94
CA PHE A 416 -24.59 18.77 0.06
C PHE A 416 -23.47 19.42 0.88
N LEU A 417 -22.51 20.10 0.24
CA LEU A 417 -21.45 20.83 0.94
C LEU A 417 -21.97 22.06 1.69
N ALA A 418 -22.94 22.79 1.13
CA ALA A 418 -23.52 24.00 1.70
C ALA A 418 -24.41 23.73 2.93
N ASN A 419 -25.21 22.66 2.90
CA ASN A 419 -26.31 22.45 3.84
C ASN A 419 -26.19 21.18 4.67
N HIS A 420 -25.58 20.09 4.18
CA HIS A 420 -25.60 18.82 4.91
C HIS A 420 -24.66 18.85 6.14
N PRO A 421 -25.11 18.44 7.34
CA PRO A 421 -24.31 18.54 8.56
C PRO A 421 -23.08 17.61 8.55
N ALA A 422 -23.13 16.49 7.83
CA ALA A 422 -22.07 15.49 7.88
C ALA A 422 -20.73 15.95 7.27
N VAL A 423 -20.70 17.03 6.48
CA VAL A 423 -19.50 17.54 5.81
C VAL A 423 -18.92 18.82 6.43
N LYS A 424 -19.45 19.27 7.58
CA LYS A 424 -18.95 20.46 8.29
C LYS A 424 -17.61 20.26 9.01
N SER A 425 -17.03 19.06 8.90
CA SER A 425 -15.72 18.68 9.46
C SER A 425 -14.72 18.18 8.41
N LEU A 426 -14.91 18.51 7.12
CA LEU A 426 -14.01 18.06 6.07
C LEU A 426 -12.58 18.59 6.25
N VAL A 427 -11.63 17.68 6.08
CA VAL A 427 -10.17 17.87 6.12
C VAL A 427 -9.56 17.57 4.74
N TYR A 428 -10.15 16.64 3.99
CA TYR A 428 -9.82 16.34 2.60
C TYR A 428 -11.09 16.31 1.75
N LEU A 429 -11.08 17.06 0.66
CA LEU A 429 -12.15 17.10 -0.34
C LEU A 429 -11.53 16.99 -1.74
N ASN A 430 -11.86 15.93 -2.45
CA ASN A 430 -11.43 15.73 -3.83
C ASN A 430 -12.64 15.60 -4.77
N LEU A 431 -12.74 16.56 -5.68
CA LEU A 431 -13.78 16.70 -6.70
C LEU A 431 -13.19 16.54 -8.12
N ALA A 432 -11.96 16.05 -8.25
CA ALA A 432 -11.24 16.01 -9.53
C ALA A 432 -12.01 15.21 -10.59
N GLU A 433 -12.26 15.84 -11.73
CA GLU A 433 -13.01 15.26 -12.84
C GLU A 433 -12.07 14.73 -13.94
N ASP A 434 -12.63 14.47 -15.13
CA ASP A 434 -11.88 14.12 -16.32
C ASP A 434 -12.50 14.86 -17.50
N ALA A 435 -12.11 16.13 -17.64
CA ALA A 435 -12.72 17.11 -18.53
C ALA A 435 -12.79 16.71 -20.02
N ARG A 436 -12.04 15.67 -20.44
CA ARG A 436 -12.13 15.09 -21.79
C ARG A 436 -13.34 14.16 -21.96
N SER A 437 -13.98 13.76 -20.86
CA SER A 437 -14.95 12.69 -20.80
C SER A 437 -16.19 12.98 -19.94
N HIS A 438 -16.12 14.00 -19.08
CA HIS A 438 -17.22 14.63 -18.33
C HIS A 438 -16.68 15.88 -17.64
N GLN A 439 -17.36 17.00 -17.80
CA GLN A 439 -17.16 18.22 -17.01
C GLN A 439 -18.35 18.33 -16.05
N LEU A 440 -18.06 18.43 -14.75
CA LEU A 440 -19.05 18.55 -13.69
C LEU A 440 -19.18 20.01 -13.25
N PHE A 441 -18.05 20.70 -13.03
CA PHE A 441 -18.04 22.07 -12.50
C PHE A 441 -17.62 23.11 -13.56
N ASP A 442 -18.50 24.08 -13.82
CA ASP A 442 -18.20 25.27 -14.62
C ASP A 442 -17.75 26.49 -13.81
N GLU A 443 -17.57 27.63 -14.49
CA GLU A 443 -17.06 28.88 -13.89
C GLU A 443 -18.01 29.48 -12.85
N ALA A 444 -19.33 29.32 -13.02
CA ALA A 444 -20.34 29.74 -12.06
C ALA A 444 -20.46 28.75 -10.89
N ASP A 445 -20.33 27.44 -11.15
CA ASP A 445 -20.30 26.42 -10.10
C ASP A 445 -19.13 26.61 -9.15
N VAL A 446 -17.93 26.86 -9.67
CA VAL A 446 -16.74 27.14 -8.84
C VAL A 446 -16.93 28.42 -8.01
N SER A 447 -17.55 29.47 -8.57
CA SER A 447 -17.91 30.68 -7.82
C SER A 447 -18.90 30.43 -6.69
N ARG A 448 -19.82 29.46 -6.83
CA ARG A 448 -20.74 29.03 -5.76
C ARG A 448 -20.06 28.12 -4.73
N LEU A 449 -19.13 27.28 -5.17
CA LEU A 449 -18.47 26.24 -4.38
C LEU A 449 -17.40 26.79 -3.44
N LEU A 450 -16.52 27.70 -3.90
CA LEU A 450 -15.38 28.15 -3.09
C LEU A 450 -15.77 28.84 -1.75
N PRO A 451 -16.80 29.71 -1.68
CA PRO A 451 -17.18 30.39 -0.44
C PRO A 451 -17.80 29.51 0.64
N ILE A 452 -18.29 28.31 0.30
CA ILE A 452 -18.98 27.40 1.25
C ILE A 452 -18.06 26.34 1.87
N LEU A 453 -16.79 26.27 1.48
CA LEU A 453 -15.85 25.25 1.96
C LEU A 453 -15.45 25.50 3.44
N PRO A 454 -15.40 24.45 4.28
CA PRO A 454 -15.20 24.61 5.72
C PRO A 454 -13.73 24.96 6.08
N PRO A 455 -13.49 25.79 7.11
CA PRO A 455 -12.15 26.21 7.53
C PRO A 455 -11.29 25.09 8.15
N THR A 456 -11.81 23.86 8.23
CA THR A 456 -11.08 22.66 8.65
C THR A 456 -10.30 21.99 7.51
N LEU A 457 -10.50 22.44 6.26
CA LEU A 457 -10.00 21.78 5.06
C LEU A 457 -8.49 21.95 4.89
N ARG A 458 -7.76 20.84 4.75
CA ARG A 458 -6.30 20.82 4.51
C ARG A 458 -5.92 20.44 3.09
N SER A 459 -6.82 19.77 2.36
CA SER A 459 -6.58 19.35 0.98
C SER A 459 -7.84 19.56 0.15
N LEU A 460 -7.70 20.37 -0.90
CA LEU A 460 -8.76 20.66 -1.88
C LEU A 460 -8.26 20.28 -3.27
N SER A 461 -9.07 19.53 -4.01
CA SER A 461 -8.74 19.15 -5.38
C SER A 461 -9.91 19.43 -6.33
N LEU A 462 -9.68 20.39 -7.24
CA LEU A 462 -10.61 20.90 -8.27
C LEU A 462 -10.09 20.61 -9.71
N THR A 463 -9.12 19.71 -9.85
CA THR A 463 -8.56 19.28 -11.14
C THR A 463 -9.65 18.96 -12.16
N GLY A 464 -9.50 19.47 -13.38
CA GLY A 464 -10.48 19.34 -14.46
C GLY A 464 -11.55 20.43 -14.49
N SER A 465 -11.93 21.06 -13.37
CA SER A 465 -12.94 22.13 -13.38
C SER A 465 -12.52 23.34 -14.23
N VAL A 466 -13.50 24.18 -14.59
CA VAL A 466 -13.26 25.42 -15.34
C VAL A 466 -13.13 26.59 -14.39
N MET A 467 -12.05 27.36 -14.49
CA MET A 467 -11.78 28.48 -13.58
C MET A 467 -11.44 29.79 -14.31
N GLU A 468 -11.71 30.92 -13.68
CA GLU A 468 -11.32 32.26 -14.14
C GLU A 468 -10.53 33.03 -13.07
N SER A 469 -9.92 34.16 -13.46
CA SER A 469 -9.01 34.92 -12.58
C SER A 469 -9.68 35.40 -11.28
N SER A 470 -11.00 35.64 -11.27
CA SER A 470 -11.76 36.01 -10.06
C SER A 470 -11.74 34.92 -8.97
N HIS A 471 -11.65 33.64 -9.36
CA HIS A 471 -11.62 32.52 -8.42
C HIS A 471 -10.35 32.49 -7.57
N ILE A 472 -9.28 33.16 -8.01
CA ILE A 472 -8.08 33.36 -7.20
C ILE A 472 -8.42 34.09 -5.91
N ASP A 473 -9.28 35.10 -5.97
CA ASP A 473 -9.66 35.90 -4.81
C ASP A 473 -10.63 35.16 -3.88
N LEU A 474 -11.42 34.21 -4.43
CA LEU A 474 -12.19 33.24 -3.64
C LEU A 474 -11.31 32.12 -3.04
N LEU A 475 -10.17 31.80 -3.66
CA LEU A 475 -9.17 30.87 -3.12
C LEU A 475 -8.29 31.51 -2.04
N ARG A 476 -8.02 32.83 -2.09
CA ARG A 476 -7.15 33.55 -1.14
C ARG A 476 -7.44 33.25 0.35
N PRO A 477 -8.70 33.17 0.84
CA PRO A 477 -9.00 32.77 2.22
C PRO A 477 -8.69 31.29 2.52
N LEU A 478 -8.87 30.41 1.53
CA LEU A 478 -8.63 28.97 1.66
C LEU A 478 -7.13 28.65 1.75
N THR A 479 -6.28 29.40 1.04
CA THR A 479 -4.82 29.19 1.11
C THR A 479 -4.20 29.48 2.49
N LYS A 480 -4.96 30.04 3.44
CA LYS A 480 -4.51 30.31 4.82
C LYS A 480 -4.62 29.10 5.77
N HIS A 481 -5.27 28.02 5.34
CA HIS A 481 -5.41 26.78 6.11
C HIS A 481 -5.20 25.49 5.29
N LEU A 482 -5.32 25.54 3.96
CA LEU A 482 -4.93 24.44 3.08
C LEU A 482 -3.42 24.13 3.14
N GLU A 483 -3.07 22.84 3.18
CA GLU A 483 -1.73 22.30 2.94
C GLU A 483 -1.55 21.86 1.48
N GLU A 484 -2.61 21.33 0.86
CA GLU A 484 -2.64 20.88 -0.54
C GLU A 484 -3.73 21.59 -1.34
N LEU A 485 -3.39 22.04 -2.55
CA LEU A 485 -4.36 22.58 -3.51
C LEU A 485 -4.08 22.01 -4.91
N ALA A 486 -5.08 21.41 -5.54
CA ALA A 486 -5.05 21.07 -6.96
C ALA A 486 -6.04 21.96 -7.73
N LEU A 487 -5.54 22.76 -8.67
CA LEU A 487 -6.32 23.74 -9.41
C LEU A 487 -7.06 23.13 -10.60
N GLY A 488 -8.14 23.79 -11.01
CA GLY A 488 -8.78 23.61 -12.31
C GLY A 488 -7.98 24.26 -13.45
N ARG A 489 -8.60 24.31 -14.64
CA ARG A 489 -7.99 24.76 -15.90
C ARG A 489 -8.23 26.26 -16.17
N ARG A 490 -7.68 26.76 -17.27
CA ARG A 490 -7.80 28.14 -17.83
C ARG A 490 -7.08 29.28 -17.06
N LEU A 491 -6.71 29.11 -15.80
CA LEU A 491 -5.88 30.10 -15.07
C LEU A 491 -4.50 30.25 -15.73
N LYS A 492 -3.93 31.46 -15.76
CA LYS A 492 -2.55 31.71 -16.21
C LYS A 492 -1.61 31.71 -15.01
N ILE A 493 -0.31 31.61 -15.26
CA ILE A 493 0.71 31.67 -14.20
C ILE A 493 0.62 33.00 -13.43
N ARG A 494 0.26 34.12 -14.08
CA ARG A 494 -0.04 35.41 -13.41
C ARG A 494 -1.22 35.36 -12.46
N ASP A 495 -2.29 34.66 -12.82
CA ASP A 495 -3.47 34.51 -11.96
C ASP A 495 -3.10 33.66 -10.74
N ILE A 496 -2.41 32.54 -10.95
CA ILE A 496 -1.96 31.63 -9.89
C ILE A 496 -0.92 32.31 -8.97
N HIS A 497 -0.06 33.18 -9.52
CA HIS A 497 0.94 33.94 -8.78
C HIS A 497 0.34 34.81 -7.67
N ARG A 498 -0.82 35.44 -7.92
CA ARG A 498 -1.56 36.26 -6.96
C ARG A 498 -1.89 35.50 -5.65
N LEU A 499 -2.02 34.17 -5.66
CA LEU A 499 -2.22 33.37 -4.42
C LEU A 499 -1.08 33.53 -3.39
N PHE A 500 0.12 33.89 -3.86
CA PHE A 500 1.38 33.91 -3.10
C PHE A 500 1.85 35.31 -2.70
N VAL A 501 1.19 36.36 -3.17
CA VAL A 501 1.53 37.77 -2.91
C VAL A 501 0.29 38.59 -2.54
N PRO A 502 0.43 39.69 -1.77
CA PRO A 502 -0.59 40.73 -1.79
C PRO A 502 -0.78 41.26 -3.23
N ASP A 503 -1.96 41.77 -3.55
CA ASP A 503 -2.13 42.56 -4.75
C ASP A 503 -1.29 43.86 -4.65
N GLU A 504 -0.87 44.42 -5.78
CA GLU A 504 -0.19 45.71 -5.79
C GLU A 504 -1.16 46.81 -5.35
N PRO A 505 -0.73 47.79 -4.54
CA PRO A 505 -1.62 48.87 -4.07
C PRO A 505 -2.08 49.72 -5.26
N ASP A 506 -3.40 49.93 -5.38
CA ASP A 506 -3.99 50.81 -6.40
C ASP A 506 -3.39 52.22 -6.28
N THR A 507 -2.69 52.66 -7.33
CA THR A 507 -1.94 53.94 -7.33
C THR A 507 -2.82 55.17 -7.24
N ASP A 508 -4.14 55.01 -7.39
CA ASP A 508 -5.14 56.08 -7.26
C ASP A 508 -5.74 56.18 -5.83
N ALA A 509 -5.48 55.21 -4.94
CA ALA A 509 -6.06 55.14 -3.59
C ALA A 509 -5.22 55.89 -2.53
N MET A 510 -4.89 57.17 -2.79
CA MET A 510 -3.85 57.89 -2.03
C MET A 510 -4.30 58.52 -0.68
N ASP A 511 -5.48 58.19 -0.16
CA ASP A 511 -6.14 58.87 0.98
C ASP A 511 -6.53 57.93 2.16
N THR A 512 -5.95 56.73 2.27
CA THR A 512 -6.16 55.82 3.42
C THR A 512 -4.84 55.40 4.07
N ASP A 513 -4.71 55.68 5.37
CA ASP A 513 -3.51 55.46 6.21
C ASP A 513 -3.25 53.98 6.58
N GLU A 514 -3.90 53.03 5.88
CA GLU A 514 -3.78 51.58 6.11
C GLU A 514 -2.83 50.95 5.08
N ASN A 515 -1.64 50.53 5.51
CA ASN A 515 -0.72 49.77 4.67
C ASN A 515 -1.33 48.41 4.28
N PRO A 516 -1.60 48.10 2.99
CA PRO A 516 -2.13 46.79 2.58
C PRO A 516 -1.11 45.65 2.79
N ALA A 517 0.17 45.98 3.04
CA ALA A 517 1.18 45.03 3.45
C ALA A 517 1.03 44.54 4.90
N GLU A 518 0.39 45.31 5.79
CA GLU A 518 0.25 44.98 7.22
C GLU A 518 -0.92 44.01 7.49
N SER A 519 -1.90 43.95 6.59
CA SER A 519 -3.01 43.00 6.62
C SER A 519 -2.74 41.68 5.88
N TRP A 520 -1.58 41.53 5.24
CA TRP A 520 -1.25 40.34 4.45
C TRP A 520 -0.92 39.12 5.31
N VAL A 521 -1.89 38.21 5.46
CA VAL A 521 -1.68 36.88 6.03
C VAL A 521 -1.03 35.97 4.96
N PRO A 522 0.14 35.34 5.21
CA PRO A 522 0.77 34.43 4.27
C PRO A 522 -0.03 33.12 4.09
N HIS A 523 0.25 32.37 3.02
CA HIS A 523 -0.39 31.08 2.77
C HIS A 523 0.24 29.94 3.61
N THR A 524 -0.50 28.85 3.82
CA THR A 524 -0.01 27.60 4.42
C THR A 524 0.33 26.52 3.39
N LEU A 525 -0.04 26.70 2.11
CA LEU A 525 0.14 25.71 1.05
C LEU A 525 1.57 25.14 1.00
N LYS A 526 1.65 23.81 0.99
CA LYS A 526 2.87 22.99 0.85
C LYS A 526 2.96 22.32 -0.52
N TYR A 527 1.81 21.98 -1.09
CA TYR A 527 1.68 21.31 -2.38
C TYR A 527 0.70 22.08 -3.28
N LEU A 528 1.13 22.33 -4.52
CA LEU A 528 0.28 22.85 -5.60
C LEU A 528 0.31 21.87 -6.79
N ASP A 529 -0.86 21.48 -7.30
CA ASP A 529 -0.98 20.60 -8.47
C ASP A 529 -1.37 21.39 -9.73
N LEU A 530 -0.51 21.31 -10.76
CA LEU A 530 -0.74 21.80 -12.11
C LEU A 530 -0.63 20.66 -13.17
N SER A 531 -0.78 19.38 -12.77
CA SER A 531 -0.65 18.23 -13.70
C SER A 531 -1.72 18.16 -14.80
N ASP A 532 -2.83 18.88 -14.66
CA ASP A 532 -3.94 18.93 -15.63
C ASP A 532 -3.70 19.91 -16.80
N TYR A 533 -2.69 20.77 -16.67
CA TYR A 533 -2.31 21.74 -17.70
C TYR A 533 -1.59 21.04 -18.86
N THR A 534 -1.77 21.52 -20.09
CA THR A 534 -0.88 21.12 -21.18
C THR A 534 0.46 21.83 -21.10
N ALA A 535 1.46 21.27 -21.78
CA ALA A 535 2.78 21.89 -21.97
C ALA A 535 2.75 23.28 -22.67
N ALA A 536 1.61 23.66 -23.28
CA ALA A 536 1.41 24.96 -23.92
C ALA A 536 0.70 25.97 -23.00
N GLU A 537 -0.22 25.51 -22.16
CA GLU A 537 -0.89 26.35 -21.14
C GLU A 537 0.04 26.65 -19.97
N LEU A 538 0.85 25.67 -19.54
CA LEU A 538 1.86 25.87 -18.50
C LEU A 538 3.09 26.62 -19.07
N GLN A 539 2.97 27.94 -19.21
CA GLN A 539 4.00 28.80 -19.79
C GLN A 539 5.30 28.82 -18.94
N LEU A 540 6.20 27.87 -19.20
CA LEU A 540 7.43 27.68 -18.42
C LEU A 540 8.35 28.91 -18.38
N SER A 541 8.35 29.73 -19.44
CA SER A 541 9.08 31.01 -19.47
C SER A 541 8.54 32.05 -18.48
N GLU A 542 7.25 31.97 -18.13
CA GLU A 542 6.63 32.79 -17.10
C GLU A 542 6.80 32.15 -15.72
N LEU A 543 6.67 30.83 -15.59
CA LEU A 543 6.87 30.11 -14.32
C LEU A 543 8.27 30.31 -13.71
N PHE A 544 9.30 30.40 -14.57
CA PHE A 544 10.68 30.67 -14.17
C PHE A 544 11.15 32.10 -14.49
N SER A 545 10.23 33.05 -14.69
CA SER A 545 10.59 34.47 -14.79
C SER A 545 11.03 35.02 -13.42
N SER A 546 11.84 36.07 -13.42
CA SER A 546 12.22 36.79 -12.19
C SER A 546 11.03 37.50 -11.50
N THR A 547 9.90 37.65 -12.20
CA THR A 547 8.66 38.24 -11.69
C THR A 547 7.70 37.22 -11.07
N CYS A 548 7.92 35.92 -11.25
CA CYS A 548 7.02 34.88 -10.75
C CYS A 548 7.36 34.47 -9.31
N SER A 549 6.56 34.91 -8.34
CA SER A 549 6.82 34.56 -6.93
C SER A 549 6.65 33.06 -6.63
N ILE A 550 5.94 32.29 -7.47
CA ILE A 550 5.69 30.84 -7.26
C ILE A 550 7.01 30.06 -7.15
N THR A 551 7.97 30.31 -8.04
CA THR A 551 9.28 29.65 -7.99
C THR A 551 10.31 30.41 -7.13
N SER A 552 10.05 31.68 -6.79
CA SER A 552 10.87 32.45 -5.84
C SER A 552 10.80 31.91 -4.40
N TRP A 553 11.59 32.49 -3.48
CA TRP A 553 11.50 32.17 -2.06
C TRP A 553 10.24 32.71 -1.36
N HIS A 554 9.57 33.73 -1.92
CA HIS A 554 8.40 34.37 -1.31
C HIS A 554 7.19 33.43 -1.21
N SER A 555 7.11 32.40 -2.05
CA SER A 555 6.10 31.33 -1.97
C SER A 555 6.41 30.28 -0.88
N ALA A 556 7.36 30.52 0.03
CA ALA A 556 7.48 29.71 1.24
C ALA A 556 6.21 29.91 2.09
N PRO A 557 5.54 28.84 2.55
CA PRO A 557 6.10 27.51 2.82
C PRO A 557 5.94 26.42 1.73
N LEU A 558 5.62 26.74 0.47
CA LEU A 558 5.43 25.77 -0.63
C LEU A 558 6.68 24.91 -0.85
N GLU A 559 6.52 23.59 -0.86
CA GLU A 559 7.58 22.58 -0.97
C GLU A 559 7.58 21.87 -2.32
N VAL A 560 6.39 21.59 -2.87
CA VAL A 560 6.22 20.80 -4.09
C VAL A 560 5.25 21.48 -5.06
N LEU A 561 5.68 21.59 -6.31
CA LEU A 561 4.83 21.92 -7.45
C LEU A 561 4.76 20.69 -8.37
N GLU A 562 3.59 20.07 -8.47
CA GLU A 562 3.36 19.00 -9.45
C GLU A 562 3.08 19.61 -10.83
N VAL A 563 3.78 19.12 -11.83
CA VAL A 563 3.70 19.56 -13.22
C VAL A 563 3.36 18.37 -14.14
N PRO A 564 2.88 18.61 -15.37
CA PRO A 564 2.59 17.55 -16.33
C PRO A 564 3.79 16.63 -16.56
N ASP A 565 3.54 15.32 -16.57
CA ASP A 565 4.56 14.27 -16.69
C ASP A 565 5.41 14.40 -17.97
N THR A 566 4.78 14.79 -19.07
CA THR A 566 5.42 15.12 -20.37
C THR A 566 6.55 16.16 -20.27
N LEU A 567 6.54 17.05 -19.26
CA LEU A 567 7.57 18.07 -19.07
C LEU A 567 8.81 17.57 -18.31
N TYR A 568 8.76 16.38 -17.71
CA TYR A 568 9.88 15.84 -16.91
C TYR A 568 11.20 15.79 -17.69
N GLY A 569 11.18 15.29 -18.92
CA GLY A 569 12.37 15.15 -19.77
C GLY A 569 13.01 16.48 -20.22
N LEU A 570 12.24 17.57 -20.16
CA LEU A 570 12.68 18.94 -20.43
C LEU A 570 13.22 19.61 -19.16
N LEU A 571 12.43 19.57 -18.09
CA LEU A 571 12.73 20.27 -16.83
C LEU A 571 13.92 19.65 -16.09
N SER A 572 14.05 18.31 -16.08
CA SER A 572 15.15 17.59 -15.39
C SER A 572 16.56 17.98 -15.87
N LYS A 573 16.68 18.55 -17.08
CA LYS A 573 17.94 19.00 -17.68
C LYS A 573 18.11 20.53 -17.63
N SER A 574 17.11 21.26 -17.12
CA SER A 574 17.10 22.72 -17.12
C SER A 574 17.93 23.30 -15.97
N ARG A 575 18.96 24.09 -16.33
CA ARG A 575 19.76 24.83 -15.34
C ARG A 575 18.94 25.91 -14.64
N THR A 576 17.95 26.51 -15.31
CA THR A 576 17.09 27.55 -14.74
C THR A 576 16.34 27.03 -13.51
N VAL A 577 15.81 25.81 -13.57
CA VAL A 577 15.10 25.17 -12.43
C VAL A 577 16.02 25.06 -11.21
N GLN A 578 17.26 24.64 -11.43
CA GLN A 578 18.28 24.50 -10.38
C GLN A 578 18.71 25.86 -9.82
N GLN A 579 18.83 26.88 -10.68
CA GLN A 579 19.14 28.26 -10.29
C GLN A 579 18.01 28.93 -9.51
N SER A 580 16.75 28.60 -9.79
CA SER A 580 15.57 29.01 -9.00
C SER A 580 15.47 28.29 -7.65
N GLY A 581 16.39 27.39 -7.31
CA GLY A 581 16.36 26.64 -6.04
C GLY A 581 15.40 25.46 -6.01
N TRP A 582 15.02 24.89 -7.16
CA TRP A 582 14.18 23.70 -7.27
C TRP A 582 14.97 22.51 -7.85
N SER A 583 14.53 21.29 -7.57
CA SER A 583 15.01 20.06 -8.19
C SER A 583 13.84 19.31 -8.82
N VAL A 584 14.08 18.61 -9.92
CA VAL A 584 13.05 17.81 -10.59
C VAL A 584 13.16 16.37 -10.15
N THR A 585 12.06 15.78 -9.69
CA THR A 585 11.99 14.38 -9.27
C THR A 585 10.82 13.67 -9.95
N GLU A 586 11.09 12.50 -10.54
CA GLU A 586 10.05 11.57 -10.98
C GLU A 586 9.53 10.79 -9.77
N PHE A 587 8.22 10.90 -9.48
CA PHE A 587 7.56 10.12 -8.43
C PHE A 587 6.55 9.17 -9.06
N GLY A 588 7.03 7.99 -9.49
CA GLY A 588 6.22 7.00 -10.19
C GLY A 588 5.81 7.47 -11.59
N SER A 589 4.57 7.92 -11.78
CA SER A 589 4.09 8.60 -13.00
C SER A 589 3.64 10.06 -12.73
N ARG A 590 4.46 10.79 -11.97
CA ARG A 590 4.32 12.21 -11.63
C ARG A 590 5.65 12.92 -11.84
N ALA A 591 5.60 14.15 -12.35
CA ALA A 591 6.74 15.05 -12.40
C ALA A 591 6.58 16.10 -11.30
N TRP A 592 7.49 16.11 -10.33
CA TRP A 592 7.50 17.09 -9.25
C TRP A 592 8.69 18.03 -9.42
N LEU A 593 8.44 19.32 -9.21
CA LEU A 593 9.46 20.25 -8.76
C LEU A 593 9.42 20.26 -7.24
N VAL A 594 10.53 19.88 -6.60
CA VAL A 594 10.71 19.90 -5.15
C VAL A 594 11.64 21.05 -4.81
N ARG A 595 11.29 21.89 -3.84
CA ARG A 595 12.15 23.00 -3.42
C ARG A 595 13.39 22.45 -2.70
N GLN A 596 14.57 22.89 -3.13
CA GLN A 596 15.81 22.60 -2.41
C GLN A 596 15.83 23.42 -1.11
N GLN A 597 16.06 22.76 0.03
CA GLN A 597 16.30 23.49 1.28
C GLN A 597 17.61 24.28 1.16
N SER A 598 17.62 25.54 1.61
CA SER A 598 18.79 26.41 1.47
C SER A 598 20.01 25.80 2.18
N ARG A 599 21.16 25.81 1.49
CA ARG A 599 22.44 25.30 2.02
C ARG A 599 22.93 26.08 3.24
N ASP A 600 22.45 27.31 3.41
CA ASP A 600 22.87 28.22 4.48
C ASP A 600 22.06 28.04 5.78
N ARG A 601 21.00 27.22 5.77
CA ARG A 601 20.37 26.79 7.03
C ARG A 601 21.27 25.79 7.74
N GLN A 602 21.73 26.16 8.93
CA GLN A 602 22.42 25.23 9.82
C GLN A 602 21.49 24.05 10.19
N PRO A 603 22.03 22.84 10.43
CA PRO A 603 21.25 21.65 10.79
C PRO A 603 20.70 21.79 12.22
N GLY A 604 19.62 22.54 12.37
CA GLY A 604 18.96 22.90 13.61
C GLY A 604 17.91 24.02 13.48
N ASP A 605 17.92 24.79 12.38
CA ASP A 605 16.94 25.86 12.14
C ASP A 605 15.58 25.30 11.67
N GLY A 606 14.77 24.91 12.65
CA GLY A 606 13.44 24.30 12.49
C GLY A 606 13.44 22.79 12.73
N PRO A 607 12.33 22.20 13.20
CA PRO A 607 12.21 20.76 13.32
C PRO A 607 12.35 20.12 11.94
N ARG A 608 13.14 19.04 11.84
CA ARG A 608 13.14 18.19 10.64
C ARG A 608 11.71 17.71 10.43
N ASP A 609 11.14 18.04 9.27
CA ASP A 609 9.88 17.47 8.88
C ASP A 609 10.00 15.93 8.86
N SER A 610 9.15 15.27 9.63
CA SER A 610 9.07 13.81 9.69
C SER A 610 8.39 13.21 8.46
N GLY A 611 7.85 14.05 7.56
CA GLY A 611 7.04 13.69 6.41
C GLY A 611 5.62 13.27 6.81
N LEU A 612 5.46 12.55 7.91
CA LEU A 612 4.19 12.07 8.43
C LEU A 612 3.16 13.21 8.54
N ARG A 613 1.95 12.95 8.01
CA ARG A 613 0.78 13.81 8.18
C ARG A 613 -0.29 13.02 8.91
N GLY A 614 -0.61 13.40 10.15
CA GLY A 614 -1.60 12.71 10.96
C GLY A 614 -2.98 12.62 10.28
N TRP A 615 -3.35 13.64 9.51
CA TRP A 615 -4.59 13.64 8.74
C TRP A 615 -4.58 12.68 7.53
N LYS A 616 -3.41 12.31 6.99
CA LYS A 616 -3.29 11.33 5.90
C LYS A 616 -3.14 9.87 6.40
N MET A 617 -3.59 9.58 7.62
CA MET A 617 -3.55 8.23 8.22
C MET A 617 -2.18 7.56 8.12
N GLY A 618 -1.11 8.29 8.41
CA GLY A 618 0.28 7.79 8.39
C GLY A 618 1.04 8.00 7.08
N ALA A 619 0.37 8.42 5.99
CA ALA A 619 1.08 8.75 4.76
C ALA A 619 1.96 10.02 4.91
N SER A 620 3.11 10.01 4.24
CA SER A 620 4.09 11.10 4.26
C SER A 620 4.21 11.91 2.97
N PHE A 621 3.66 11.41 1.86
CA PHE A 621 3.80 12.03 0.54
C PHE A 621 2.74 13.11 0.28
N TRP A 622 3.07 14.08 -0.57
CA TRP A 622 2.17 15.16 -1.01
C TRP A 622 1.29 14.76 -2.20
N GLY A 623 0.15 15.45 -2.34
CA GLY A 623 -0.84 15.26 -3.40
C GLY A 623 -1.53 13.91 -3.32
N MET A 624 -2.40 13.73 -2.32
CA MET A 624 -3.15 12.48 -2.08
C MET A 624 -4.35 12.38 -3.03
N ARG A 625 -4.47 11.28 -3.79
CA ARG A 625 -5.53 11.08 -4.82
C ARG A 625 -6.59 10.02 -4.48
N LYS A 626 -6.43 9.31 -3.35
CA LYS A 626 -7.34 8.30 -2.79
C LYS A 626 -7.39 8.45 -1.27
N VAL A 627 -8.55 8.20 -0.64
CA VAL A 627 -8.68 8.20 0.83
C VAL A 627 -8.15 6.88 1.42
N PRO A 628 -7.27 6.93 2.45
CA PRO A 628 -6.89 5.76 3.21
C PRO A 628 -7.97 5.39 4.25
N VAL A 629 -8.32 4.11 4.38
CA VAL A 629 -9.27 3.64 5.42
C VAL A 629 -8.59 3.11 6.70
N ALA A 630 -7.26 3.09 6.74
CA ALA A 630 -6.45 2.51 7.81
C ALA A 630 -5.14 3.29 8.01
N VAL A 631 -4.60 3.27 9.23
CA VAL A 631 -3.32 3.93 9.56
C VAL A 631 -2.14 2.99 9.26
N THR A 632 -1.31 3.33 8.26
CA THR A 632 -0.24 2.43 7.74
C THR A 632 0.78 3.19 6.88
N GLU A 633 1.97 2.65 6.64
CA GLU A 633 2.86 3.19 5.59
C GLU A 633 2.30 2.88 4.19
N VAL A 634 2.24 3.87 3.31
CA VAL A 634 1.54 3.75 2.01
C VAL A 634 2.43 3.14 0.91
N GLY A 635 2.29 1.83 0.71
CA GLY A 635 2.89 1.06 -0.39
C GLY A 635 1.87 0.29 -1.25
N GLY A 636 2.34 -0.56 -2.16
CA GLY A 636 1.50 -1.43 -3.00
C GLY A 636 0.47 -0.67 -3.85
N MET A 637 -0.73 -1.25 -4.01
CA MET A 637 -1.85 -0.62 -4.73
C MET A 637 -2.31 0.67 -4.05
N TYR A 638 -2.15 0.80 -2.73
CA TYR A 638 -2.37 2.07 -2.02
C TYR A 638 -1.40 3.15 -2.49
N GLY A 639 -0.10 2.83 -2.58
CA GLY A 639 0.93 3.71 -3.14
C GLY A 639 0.66 4.11 -4.59
N SER A 640 0.13 3.18 -5.40
CA SER A 640 -0.25 3.44 -6.78
C SER A 640 -1.49 4.35 -6.88
N TYR A 641 -2.60 4.05 -6.19
CA TYR A 641 -3.81 4.88 -6.30
C TYR A 641 -3.76 6.20 -5.51
N MET A 642 -3.13 6.23 -4.33
CA MET A 642 -2.99 7.47 -3.56
C MET A 642 -1.95 8.41 -4.16
N PHE A 643 -0.83 7.89 -4.68
CA PHE A 643 0.32 8.73 -5.06
C PHE A 643 0.96 8.40 -6.42
N LYS A 644 0.34 7.57 -7.27
CA LYS A 644 0.89 7.08 -8.57
C LYS A 644 2.27 6.43 -8.48
N ARG A 645 2.64 5.81 -7.34
CA ARG A 645 3.87 4.99 -7.25
C ARG A 645 3.78 3.83 -8.27
N LYS A 646 4.92 3.48 -8.88
CA LYS A 646 5.04 2.24 -9.67
C LYS A 646 4.94 1.03 -8.71
N LEU A 647 4.30 -0.04 -9.20
CA LEU A 647 4.05 -1.30 -8.48
C LEU A 647 5.23 -2.27 -8.58
#